data_AF-A0A858RJI8-F1
#
_entry.id   AF-A0A858RJI8-F1
#
_cell.length_a   1.000
_cell.length_b   1.000
_cell.length_c   1.000
_cell.angle_alpha   90.00
_cell.angle_beta   90.00
_cell.angle_gamma   90.00
#
_symmetry.space_group_name_H-M   'P 1'
#
loop_
_entity.id
_entity.type
_entity.pdbx_description
1 polymer ?
#
loop_
_entity_poly.entity_id
_entity_poly.type
_entity_poly.pdbx_seq_one_letter_code
_entity_poly.pdbx_strand_id
1 'polypeptide(L)'
;MRTHFFQGHVARRASLLSLASTVAVLATGPASAADISWSATAGSFSLASNWAGGVIPGDGDNAVINNGGTASIDASHTVSGLHTGSTAGGGGTFELTAGDFNLMESVKLGVAAGSNGSFSFTGGTLFQEDGDFIVADASGSTGDFSIAPGLSFTRGAGDMIIGRLGTGSFTLGGSLTSAGDFIVGERSIASSGSTGTVVQNGGTFVSNGDVFIGRGNQQQGVGGNAGSYELAGAVIIPNGNVFVGTAGATGLFTLTNGFVGKSSAGQFVVGEGNGGNGTITQISGFINSGSEFVLGKGAGASGTYTLDGQPPSSPAVVFGNALVVGLDGGAGVLELKGGSVTKTPGPVPSNFVFAEGNGSTAVIATSGGRIVNTGGDTWLGASGTGVATWTISGSSEAVVTLLELGHADSAKGTLNLDGGSLQTERITQGLSTAASTVNLNGGILKAAGNSTDFMSGLAAVNVKEGGASIDTNGFDITIDQTLSDGGGGFFKGGDGTLSLEGASNHTGDTIIQKGTLVMNGTLPNSPVTVNPEGTLSGKGTIGGAVTVFGVLKPGEDGGALTVTGNVDFSGGVFKPSIDGATVSPLLVSSELNIENATLDLSDVSLEAGTYTIASFGTLVGTSFLDVVGLPDGFEVGYTASSITISGAPAASAYDQWAALNELEGDDALSGADPDEDGIPNGVEFIVGGNPNSAGDASKLPGGEVEDGKFVFTYRRMDEAAEFPQEVQYGPDLIEWLTAEDGVDGVEIEVSEDAFEGGDLVRVSVPMVAGPRFVRLQGGEF
;
A
#
# COMPACT_ATOMS: atom_id res chain seq x y z
N MET A 1 31.99 -0.48 19.18
CA MET A 1 33.18 -0.87 19.97
C MET A 1 33.59 -2.29 19.62
N ARG A 2 34.52 -2.47 18.67
CA ARG A 2 35.31 -3.69 18.49
C ARG A 2 36.57 -3.35 17.68
N THR A 3 37.70 -3.69 18.27
CA THR A 3 39.07 -3.26 17.99
C THR A 3 39.81 -4.24 17.07
N HIS A 4 40.82 -3.70 16.39
CA HIS A 4 41.90 -4.30 15.59
C HIS A 4 42.40 -5.71 15.95
N PHE A 5 42.96 -6.43 14.97
CA PHE A 5 44.39 -6.82 14.97
C PHE A 5 44.90 -7.24 13.56
N PHE A 6 45.98 -6.58 13.13
CA PHE A 6 46.93 -6.99 12.10
C PHE A 6 47.93 -7.96 12.72
N GLN A 7 48.33 -9.04 12.03
CA GLN A 7 49.68 -9.62 12.18
C GLN A 7 50.02 -10.53 11.00
N GLY A 8 51.11 -10.20 10.30
CA GLY A 8 51.79 -11.12 9.40
C GLY A 8 52.81 -11.97 10.17
N HIS A 9 53.21 -13.10 9.60
CA HIS A 9 54.59 -13.59 9.70
C HIS A 9 54.92 -14.68 8.68
N VAL A 10 56.10 -14.48 8.10
CA VAL A 10 56.92 -15.31 7.22
C VAL A 10 57.34 -16.64 7.88
N ALA A 11 57.35 -17.75 7.11
CA ALA A 11 58.26 -18.91 7.22
C ALA A 11 57.81 -19.98 6.20
N ARG A 12 58.62 -20.82 5.54
CA ARG A 12 60.07 -21.10 5.51
C ARG A 12 60.32 -21.97 4.27
N ARG A 13 61.50 -21.77 3.67
CA ARG A 13 62.08 -22.59 2.59
C ARG A 13 62.37 -24.01 3.06
N ALA A 14 62.11 -25.01 2.20
CA ALA A 14 62.75 -26.32 2.24
C ALA A 14 63.51 -26.53 0.93
N SER A 15 64.82 -26.74 1.06
CA SER A 15 65.79 -26.98 -0.01
C SER A 15 65.80 -28.46 -0.40
N LEU A 16 65.82 -28.77 -1.70
CA LEU A 16 66.36 -30.03 -2.22
C LEU A 16 67.14 -29.71 -3.51
N LEU A 17 68.45 -29.81 -3.37
CA LEU A 17 69.46 -29.75 -4.43
C LEU A 17 69.38 -31.03 -5.26
N SER A 18 69.18 -30.92 -6.57
CA SER A 18 69.74 -31.87 -7.54
C SER A 18 70.47 -31.09 -8.64
N LEU A 19 71.75 -31.41 -8.80
CA LEU A 19 72.65 -30.85 -9.81
C LEU A 19 72.19 -31.33 -11.20
N ALA A 20 71.75 -30.42 -12.06
CA ALA A 20 71.65 -30.65 -13.49
C ALA A 20 72.23 -29.44 -14.23
N SER A 21 73.16 -29.77 -15.11
CA SER A 21 74.02 -28.95 -15.95
C SER A 21 73.30 -27.78 -16.65
N THR A 22 73.94 -26.61 -16.59
CA THR A 22 73.54 -25.36 -17.23
C THR A 22 73.47 -25.48 -18.75
N VAL A 23 72.26 -25.49 -19.30
CA VAL A 23 71.97 -24.86 -20.59
C VAL A 23 71.25 -23.57 -20.23
N ALA A 24 71.90 -22.42 -20.45
CA ALA A 24 71.23 -21.13 -20.41
C ALA A 24 70.25 -21.08 -21.58
N VAL A 25 69.05 -21.61 -21.39
CA VAL A 25 67.88 -21.13 -22.12
C VAL A 25 67.72 -19.71 -21.60
N LEU A 26 68.11 -18.72 -22.42
CA LEU A 26 67.51 -17.39 -22.29
C LEU A 26 66.01 -17.63 -22.39
N ALA A 27 65.32 -17.69 -21.26
CA ALA A 27 63.92 -17.35 -21.22
C ALA A 27 63.90 -15.88 -21.62
N THR A 28 63.75 -15.63 -22.92
CA THR A 28 63.25 -14.36 -23.41
C THR A 28 61.96 -14.16 -22.64
N GLY A 29 61.93 -13.16 -21.74
CA GLY A 29 60.64 -12.64 -21.28
C GLY A 29 59.78 -12.31 -22.51
N PRO A 30 58.46 -12.21 -22.36
CA PRO A 30 57.61 -11.79 -23.47
C PRO A 30 58.25 -10.55 -24.10
N ALA A 31 58.55 -10.63 -25.40
CA ALA A 31 59.08 -9.50 -26.13
C ALA A 31 58.09 -8.33 -25.94
N SER A 32 58.59 -7.15 -25.57
CA SER A 32 57.71 -5.98 -25.48
C SER A 32 57.08 -5.74 -26.85
N ALA A 33 55.77 -5.49 -26.89
CA ALA A 33 55.10 -5.25 -28.16
C ALA A 33 55.78 -4.11 -28.93
N ALA A 34 56.01 -4.29 -30.23
CA ALA A 34 56.62 -3.26 -31.05
C ALA A 34 55.54 -2.30 -31.57
N ASP A 35 55.79 -0.98 -31.47
CA ASP A 35 54.89 0.03 -32.04
C ASP A 35 55.15 0.19 -33.54
N ILE A 36 54.18 -0.17 -34.37
CA ILE A 36 54.24 0.00 -35.81
C ILE A 36 53.29 1.12 -36.23
N SER A 37 53.87 2.19 -36.79
CA SER A 37 53.14 3.43 -37.09
C SER A 37 52.53 3.44 -38.50
N TRP A 38 51.28 3.87 -38.60
CA TRP A 38 50.60 4.16 -39.86
C TRP A 38 51.22 5.39 -40.54
N SER A 39 51.44 5.29 -41.84
CA SER A 39 52.10 6.33 -42.65
C SER A 39 51.24 6.86 -43.79
N ALA A 40 50.12 6.19 -44.14
CA ALA A 40 49.22 6.60 -45.20
C ALA A 40 48.17 7.64 -44.75
N THR A 41 47.58 8.38 -45.70
CA THR A 41 46.44 9.26 -45.43
C THR A 41 45.15 8.47 -45.22
N ALA A 42 44.88 7.47 -46.07
CA ALA A 42 43.80 6.52 -45.90
C ALA A 42 44.13 5.22 -46.66
N GLY A 43 43.68 4.06 -46.19
CA GLY A 43 43.85 2.82 -46.94
C GLY A 43 43.63 1.54 -46.16
N SER A 44 43.79 0.41 -46.86
CA SER A 44 43.66 -0.93 -46.29
C SER A 44 44.74 -1.20 -45.24
N PHE A 45 44.32 -1.68 -44.08
CA PHE A 45 45.19 -2.13 -42.99
C PHE A 45 46.13 -3.26 -43.44
N SER A 46 45.64 -4.10 -44.37
CA SER A 46 46.34 -5.26 -44.92
C SER A 46 47.46 -4.90 -45.91
N LEU A 47 47.63 -3.62 -46.25
CA LEU A 47 48.65 -3.18 -47.20
C LEU A 47 49.92 -2.73 -46.46
N ALA A 48 50.96 -3.55 -46.52
CA ALA A 48 52.27 -3.30 -45.90
C ALA A 48 52.85 -1.90 -46.15
N SER A 49 52.68 -1.34 -47.37
CA SER A 49 53.21 0.00 -47.69
C SER A 49 52.54 1.14 -46.93
N ASN A 50 51.40 0.89 -46.27
CA ASN A 50 50.74 1.88 -45.43
C ASN A 50 51.36 1.96 -44.03
N TRP A 51 52.23 1.02 -43.66
CA TRP A 51 52.89 0.96 -42.36
C TRP A 51 54.38 1.33 -42.46
N ALA A 52 54.88 1.99 -41.41
CA ALA A 52 56.29 2.32 -41.28
C ALA A 52 57.16 1.05 -41.39
N GLY A 53 58.21 1.11 -42.21
CA GLY A 53 59.08 -0.04 -42.45
C GLY A 53 58.50 -1.11 -43.38
N GLY A 54 57.28 -0.95 -43.89
CA GLY A 54 56.66 -1.93 -44.78
C GLY A 54 56.21 -3.21 -44.07
N VAL A 55 55.90 -3.13 -42.78
CA VAL A 55 55.54 -4.27 -41.93
C VAL A 55 54.11 -4.09 -41.42
N ILE A 56 53.25 -5.07 -41.62
CA ILE A 56 51.89 -5.09 -41.07
C ILE A 56 51.98 -5.52 -39.60
N PRO A 57 51.36 -4.80 -38.64
CA PRO A 57 51.31 -5.21 -37.24
C PRO A 57 50.72 -6.61 -37.05
N GLY A 58 51.42 -7.47 -36.31
CA GLY A 58 50.95 -8.80 -35.91
C GLY A 58 50.55 -8.88 -34.43
N ASP A 59 50.30 -10.11 -33.95
CA ASP A 59 49.82 -10.42 -32.58
C ASP A 59 50.77 -9.95 -31.46
N GLY A 60 52.05 -9.75 -31.76
CA GLY A 60 53.04 -9.16 -30.86
C GLY A 60 53.27 -7.66 -31.03
N ASP A 61 52.51 -6.96 -31.87
CA ASP A 61 52.77 -5.55 -32.22
C ASP A 61 51.57 -4.65 -31.92
N ASN A 62 51.85 -3.39 -31.56
CA ASN A 62 50.84 -2.35 -31.46
C ASN A 62 50.65 -1.66 -32.81
N ALA A 63 49.41 -1.59 -33.29
CA ALA A 63 49.02 -0.80 -34.43
C ALA A 63 48.81 0.67 -34.01
N VAL A 64 49.63 1.59 -34.50
CA VAL A 64 49.63 3.01 -34.06
C VAL A 64 49.26 3.97 -35.20
N ILE A 65 48.19 4.73 -35.04
CA ILE A 65 47.66 5.68 -36.05
C ILE A 65 47.63 7.10 -35.44
N ASN A 66 48.68 7.89 -35.72
CA ASN A 66 48.89 9.22 -35.12
C ASN A 66 49.07 10.35 -36.15
N ASN A 67 49.09 10.02 -37.44
CA ASN A 67 49.34 10.95 -38.54
C ASN A 67 48.09 11.64 -39.08
N GLY A 68 46.94 11.47 -38.43
CA GLY A 68 45.63 11.96 -38.86
C GLY A 68 44.96 11.12 -39.94
N GLY A 69 45.56 9.99 -40.33
CA GLY A 69 45.03 9.12 -41.39
C GLY A 69 44.00 8.09 -40.92
N THR A 70 43.40 7.40 -41.89
CA THR A 70 42.38 6.35 -41.69
C THR A 70 42.91 4.97 -42.10
N ALA A 71 42.90 4.00 -41.19
CA ALA A 71 43.18 2.61 -41.50
C ALA A 71 41.88 1.80 -41.51
N SER A 72 41.54 1.19 -42.64
CA SER A 72 40.31 0.40 -42.79
C SER A 72 40.62 -1.09 -42.95
N ILE A 73 39.95 -1.94 -42.18
CA ILE A 73 40.10 -3.39 -42.21
C ILE A 73 39.21 -3.99 -43.29
N ASP A 74 39.82 -4.78 -44.18
CA ASP A 74 39.17 -5.53 -45.27
C ASP A 74 39.37 -7.06 -45.17
N ALA A 75 40.15 -7.54 -44.19
CA ALA A 75 40.45 -8.95 -43.91
C ALA A 75 40.77 -9.14 -42.42
N SER A 76 40.72 -10.37 -41.89
CA SER A 76 40.96 -10.61 -40.46
C SER A 76 42.41 -10.33 -40.04
N HIS A 77 42.60 -9.71 -38.87
CA HIS A 77 43.90 -9.41 -38.27
C HIS A 77 43.90 -9.64 -36.75
N THR A 78 45.08 -9.96 -36.21
CA THR A 78 45.33 -10.01 -34.77
C THR A 78 46.48 -9.08 -34.46
N VAL A 79 46.30 -8.21 -33.46
CA VAL A 79 47.34 -7.29 -32.98
C VAL A 79 47.44 -7.33 -31.46
N SER A 80 48.57 -6.89 -30.91
CA SER A 80 48.70 -6.70 -29.46
C SER A 80 47.77 -5.57 -29.02
N GLY A 81 48.05 -4.32 -29.38
CA GLY A 81 47.20 -3.16 -29.07
C GLY A 81 46.83 -2.33 -30.30
N LEU A 82 45.78 -1.51 -30.16
CA LEU A 82 45.38 -0.50 -31.16
C LEU A 82 45.43 0.88 -30.53
N HIS A 83 46.24 1.77 -31.10
CA HIS A 83 46.41 3.13 -30.62
C HIS A 83 46.07 4.13 -31.72
N THR A 84 45.11 5.02 -31.48
CA THR A 84 44.80 6.16 -32.35
C THR A 84 44.93 7.45 -31.55
N GLY A 85 45.66 8.45 -32.05
CA GLY A 85 45.90 9.68 -31.28
C GLY A 85 46.61 9.43 -29.94
N SER A 86 47.68 8.63 -29.92
CA SER A 86 48.49 8.33 -28.73
C SER A 86 49.69 9.26 -28.53
N THR A 87 49.90 10.24 -29.41
CA THR A 87 50.93 11.29 -29.28
C THR A 87 50.29 12.67 -29.17
N ALA A 88 50.96 13.62 -28.52
CA ALA A 88 50.44 14.97 -28.29
C ALA A 88 50.07 15.67 -29.62
N GLY A 89 48.84 16.18 -29.73
CA GLY A 89 48.28 16.77 -30.95
C GLY A 89 48.10 15.79 -32.13
N GLY A 90 48.38 14.51 -31.96
CA GLY A 90 48.24 13.47 -32.97
C GLY A 90 46.79 13.08 -33.21
N GLY A 91 46.50 12.56 -34.40
CA GLY A 91 45.16 12.17 -34.82
C GLY A 91 45.14 10.77 -35.45
N GLY A 92 44.01 10.08 -35.45
CA GLY A 92 43.87 8.86 -36.25
C GLY A 92 42.46 8.28 -36.25
N THR A 93 42.13 7.54 -37.30
CA THR A 93 40.86 6.83 -37.42
C THR A 93 41.12 5.36 -37.78
N PHE A 94 40.44 4.46 -37.09
CA PHE A 94 40.42 3.05 -37.40
C PHE A 94 38.99 2.62 -37.76
N GLU A 95 38.83 1.93 -38.89
CA GLU A 95 37.53 1.47 -39.38
C GLU A 95 37.53 -0.04 -39.55
N LEU A 96 36.72 -0.74 -38.75
CA LEU A 96 36.46 -2.16 -38.93
C LEU A 96 35.21 -2.34 -39.79
N THR A 97 35.42 -2.66 -41.06
CA THR A 97 34.35 -2.75 -42.08
C THR A 97 34.03 -4.19 -42.49
N ALA A 98 34.97 -5.10 -42.32
CA ALA A 98 34.82 -6.54 -42.59
C ALA A 98 35.92 -7.34 -41.84
N GLY A 99 35.81 -8.67 -41.81
CA GLY A 99 36.81 -9.54 -41.18
C GLY A 99 36.77 -9.55 -39.65
N ASP A 100 37.59 -10.40 -39.05
CA ASP A 100 37.71 -10.51 -37.59
C ASP A 100 38.91 -9.69 -37.11
N PHE A 101 38.71 -8.83 -36.12
CA PHE A 101 39.79 -8.07 -35.50
C PHE A 101 39.96 -8.50 -34.04
N ASN A 102 41.09 -9.14 -33.76
CA ASN A 102 41.43 -9.65 -32.43
C ASN A 102 42.49 -8.77 -31.79
N LEU A 103 42.21 -8.28 -30.58
CA LEU A 103 43.09 -7.43 -29.78
C LEU A 103 43.54 -8.19 -28.54
N MET A 104 44.84 -8.37 -28.34
CA MET A 104 45.36 -9.10 -27.18
C MET A 104 45.48 -8.21 -25.93
N GLU A 105 45.70 -6.90 -26.14
CA GLU A 105 45.91 -5.90 -25.11
C GLU A 105 45.04 -4.64 -25.34
N SER A 106 45.51 -3.49 -24.85
CA SER A 106 44.72 -2.27 -24.70
C SER A 106 44.38 -1.60 -26.02
N VAL A 107 43.19 -0.99 -26.06
CA VAL A 107 42.78 -0.03 -27.08
C VAL A 107 42.89 1.37 -26.50
N LYS A 108 43.51 2.29 -27.25
CA LYS A 108 43.71 3.68 -26.82
C LYS A 108 43.27 4.64 -27.92
N LEU A 109 42.21 5.40 -27.68
CA LEU A 109 41.68 6.38 -28.62
C LEU A 109 41.81 7.78 -28.01
N GLY A 110 42.67 8.63 -28.57
CA GLY A 110 42.85 10.01 -28.10
C GLY A 110 43.41 10.09 -26.67
N VAL A 111 44.56 9.47 -26.41
CA VAL A 111 45.10 9.34 -25.03
C VAL A 111 46.23 10.30 -24.69
N ALA A 112 46.59 11.19 -25.61
CA ALA A 112 47.62 12.22 -25.39
C ALA A 112 47.05 13.65 -25.43
N ALA A 113 47.76 14.61 -24.85
CA ALA A 113 47.26 15.99 -24.74
C ALA A 113 46.88 16.57 -26.12
N GLY A 114 45.65 17.08 -26.25
CA GLY A 114 45.14 17.66 -27.49
C GLY A 114 45.00 16.68 -28.67
N SER A 115 45.12 15.37 -28.44
CA SER A 115 45.01 14.35 -29.50
C SER A 115 43.55 14.00 -29.82
N ASN A 116 43.32 13.42 -31.01
CA ASN A 116 42.02 12.88 -31.40
C ASN A 116 42.16 11.43 -31.87
N GLY A 117 41.29 10.53 -31.39
CA GLY A 117 41.28 9.14 -31.82
C GLY A 117 39.87 8.64 -32.11
N SER A 118 39.68 7.90 -33.19
CA SER A 118 38.37 7.36 -33.56
C SER A 118 38.45 5.90 -33.96
N PHE A 119 37.47 5.12 -33.53
CA PHE A 119 37.24 3.74 -33.96
C PHE A 119 35.77 3.56 -34.37
N SER A 120 35.52 3.29 -35.64
CA SER A 120 34.21 2.87 -36.15
C SER A 120 34.15 1.37 -36.45
N PHE A 121 33.26 0.65 -35.79
CA PHE A 121 32.97 -0.76 -36.04
C PHE A 121 31.64 -0.89 -36.79
N THR A 122 31.72 -1.14 -38.09
CA THR A 122 30.58 -1.15 -39.02
C THR A 122 30.37 -2.47 -39.76
N GLY A 123 31.31 -3.41 -39.67
CA GLY A 123 31.14 -4.79 -40.14
C GLY A 123 32.28 -5.69 -39.67
N GLY A 124 32.09 -7.01 -39.72
CA GLY A 124 33.06 -7.98 -39.18
C GLY A 124 32.79 -8.36 -37.72
N THR A 125 33.81 -8.88 -37.03
CA THR A 125 33.76 -9.18 -35.58
C THR A 125 34.90 -8.51 -34.83
N LEU A 126 34.65 -8.10 -33.59
CA LEU A 126 35.64 -7.48 -32.71
C LEU A 126 35.74 -8.30 -31.42
N PHE A 127 36.96 -8.69 -31.07
CA PHE A 127 37.27 -9.38 -29.81
C PHE A 127 38.48 -8.75 -29.14
N GLN A 128 38.39 -8.52 -27.83
CA GLN A 128 39.51 -8.08 -27.01
C GLN A 128 39.74 -9.10 -25.89
N GLU A 129 40.93 -9.69 -25.83
CA GLU A 129 41.29 -10.71 -24.84
C GLU A 129 41.54 -10.10 -23.46
N ASP A 130 42.37 -9.05 -23.38
CA ASP A 130 42.74 -8.38 -22.13
C ASP A 130 43.07 -6.89 -22.38
N GLY A 131 43.37 -6.16 -21.30
CA GLY A 131 43.76 -4.76 -21.32
C GLY A 131 42.58 -3.79 -21.36
N ASP A 132 42.91 -2.53 -21.09
CA ASP A 132 41.91 -1.47 -20.99
C ASP A 132 41.44 -1.02 -22.38
N PHE A 133 40.19 -0.62 -22.49
CA PHE A 133 39.66 0.08 -23.67
C PHE A 133 39.41 1.53 -23.28
N ILE A 134 40.30 2.43 -23.67
CA ILE A 134 40.29 3.82 -23.20
C ILE A 134 39.98 4.77 -24.34
N VAL A 135 38.93 5.57 -24.16
CA VAL A 135 38.47 6.60 -25.07
C VAL A 135 38.64 7.96 -24.38
N ALA A 136 39.56 8.77 -24.85
CA ALA A 136 39.95 10.07 -24.29
C ALA A 136 40.58 10.02 -22.88
N ASP A 137 41.90 10.15 -22.81
CA ASP A 137 42.69 10.00 -21.57
C ASP A 137 43.69 11.14 -21.29
N ALA A 138 43.49 12.30 -21.88
CA ALA A 138 44.34 13.45 -21.58
C ALA A 138 43.59 14.76 -21.69
N SER A 139 44.15 15.79 -21.06
CA SER A 139 43.61 17.15 -21.16
C SER A 139 43.51 17.58 -22.62
N GLY A 140 42.30 18.04 -23.00
CA GLY A 140 41.98 18.48 -24.35
C GLY A 140 41.93 17.37 -25.40
N SER A 141 42.09 16.09 -25.02
CA SER A 141 41.95 14.99 -25.97
C SER A 141 40.49 14.65 -26.25
N THR A 142 40.22 14.18 -27.47
CA THR A 142 38.92 13.69 -27.90
C THR A 142 39.02 12.23 -28.36
N GLY A 143 38.00 11.44 -28.07
CA GLY A 143 37.95 10.04 -28.46
C GLY A 143 36.52 9.64 -28.84
N ASP A 144 36.38 8.91 -29.93
CA ASP A 144 35.08 8.43 -30.42
C ASP A 144 35.14 6.94 -30.72
N PHE A 145 34.21 6.17 -30.15
CA PHE A 145 33.98 4.77 -30.48
C PHE A 145 32.54 4.55 -30.94
N SER A 146 32.32 3.72 -31.97
CA SER A 146 30.98 3.38 -32.42
C SER A 146 30.87 1.91 -32.82
N ILE A 147 29.75 1.29 -32.47
CA ILE A 147 29.37 -0.06 -32.91
C ILE A 147 28.05 0.04 -33.66
N ALA A 148 28.04 -0.33 -34.94
CA ALA A 148 26.85 -0.32 -35.75
C ALA A 148 25.84 -1.42 -35.32
N PRO A 149 24.54 -1.27 -35.66
CA PRO A 149 23.52 -2.26 -35.34
C PRO A 149 23.83 -3.66 -35.88
N GLY A 150 23.48 -4.68 -35.08
CA GLY A 150 23.62 -6.09 -35.44
C GLY A 150 25.03 -6.68 -35.24
N LEU A 151 26.00 -5.88 -34.80
CA LEU A 151 27.36 -6.32 -34.51
C LEU A 151 27.54 -6.71 -33.04
N SER A 152 28.56 -7.50 -32.74
CA SER A 152 28.89 -7.95 -31.38
C SER A 152 30.35 -7.67 -31.03
N PHE A 153 30.57 -7.08 -29.86
CA PHE A 153 31.88 -6.91 -29.26
C PHE A 153 31.94 -7.62 -27.90
N THR A 154 32.89 -8.53 -27.74
CA THR A 154 33.20 -9.17 -26.46
C THR A 154 34.59 -8.76 -26.01
N ARG A 155 34.73 -8.34 -24.76
CA ARG A 155 36.02 -7.94 -24.19
C ARG A 155 36.32 -8.55 -22.82
N GLY A 156 37.61 -8.68 -22.56
CA GLY A 156 38.21 -9.22 -21.34
C GLY A 156 38.07 -8.35 -20.09
N ALA A 157 38.93 -8.65 -19.11
CA ALA A 157 38.80 -8.19 -17.73
C ALA A 157 39.31 -6.77 -17.46
N GLY A 158 40.07 -6.16 -18.37
CA GLY A 158 40.47 -4.75 -18.24
C GLY A 158 39.27 -3.81 -18.30
N ASP A 159 39.45 -2.54 -17.92
CA ASP A 159 38.33 -1.60 -17.82
C ASP A 159 38.01 -0.95 -19.17
N MET A 160 36.75 -0.64 -19.43
CA MET A 160 36.34 0.21 -20.54
C MET A 160 36.01 1.59 -20.02
N ILE A 161 36.77 2.60 -20.46
CA ILE A 161 36.73 3.95 -19.90
C ILE A 161 36.44 4.96 -21.01
N ILE A 162 35.33 5.67 -20.88
CA ILE A 162 34.88 6.70 -21.81
C ILE A 162 35.04 8.06 -21.12
N GLY A 163 36.07 8.82 -21.50
CA GLY A 163 36.39 10.13 -20.95
C GLY A 163 37.01 10.04 -19.56
N ARG A 164 38.31 9.75 -19.46
CA ARG A 164 39.05 9.70 -18.18
C ARG A 164 39.68 11.03 -17.79
N LEU A 165 40.24 11.75 -18.77
CA LEU A 165 40.83 13.08 -18.58
C LEU A 165 40.51 14.03 -19.76
N GLY A 166 39.81 13.54 -20.78
CA GLY A 166 39.41 14.27 -21.98
C GLY A 166 37.90 14.14 -22.24
N THR A 167 37.50 14.30 -23.51
CA THR A 167 36.11 14.15 -23.97
C THR A 167 35.94 12.86 -24.77
N GLY A 168 35.33 11.86 -24.16
CA GLY A 168 35.07 10.56 -24.78
C GLY A 168 33.61 10.38 -25.17
N SER A 169 33.37 9.78 -26.34
CA SER A 169 32.04 9.43 -26.84
C SER A 169 31.99 7.96 -27.25
N PHE A 170 30.88 7.30 -26.91
CA PHE A 170 30.60 5.93 -27.35
C PHE A 170 29.15 5.79 -27.83
N THR A 171 28.97 5.39 -29.09
CA THR A 171 27.66 5.04 -29.65
C THR A 171 27.52 3.54 -29.79
N LEU A 172 26.55 2.96 -29.09
CA LEU A 172 26.26 1.52 -29.09
C LEU A 172 24.94 1.22 -29.82
N GLY A 173 25.05 0.83 -31.09
CA GLY A 173 23.94 0.27 -31.87
C GLY A 173 23.91 -1.27 -31.88
N GLY A 174 25.07 -1.92 -31.68
CA GLY A 174 25.21 -3.37 -31.56
C GLY A 174 25.18 -3.87 -30.11
N SER A 175 25.71 -5.07 -29.88
CA SER A 175 25.81 -5.69 -28.55
C SER A 175 27.24 -5.64 -28.00
N LEU A 176 27.36 -5.46 -26.69
CA LEU A 176 28.62 -5.43 -25.94
C LEU A 176 28.54 -6.40 -24.77
N THR A 177 29.56 -7.24 -24.58
CA THR A 177 29.79 -7.96 -23.32
C THR A 177 31.16 -7.54 -22.75
N SER A 178 31.17 -6.92 -21.58
CA SER A 178 32.40 -6.50 -20.88
C SER A 178 32.61 -7.32 -19.61
N ALA A 179 33.80 -7.88 -19.41
CA ALA A 179 34.14 -8.55 -18.16
C ALA A 179 34.62 -7.58 -17.06
N GLY A 180 35.41 -6.56 -17.43
CA GLY A 180 35.85 -5.50 -16.51
C GLY A 180 34.82 -4.39 -16.30
N ASP A 181 35.20 -3.37 -15.51
CA ASP A 181 34.33 -2.25 -15.19
C ASP A 181 34.04 -1.41 -16.45
N PHE A 182 32.85 -0.81 -16.48
CA PHE A 182 32.46 0.13 -17.52
C PHE A 182 32.29 1.52 -16.90
N ILE A 183 33.13 2.46 -17.33
CA ILE A 183 33.27 3.76 -16.69
C ILE A 183 33.02 4.87 -17.72
N VAL A 184 32.09 5.75 -17.42
CA VAL A 184 31.73 6.89 -18.26
C VAL A 184 31.99 8.16 -17.48
N GLY A 185 32.94 8.99 -17.91
CA GLY A 185 33.31 10.22 -17.23
C GLY A 185 34.03 9.94 -15.92
N GLU A 186 35.28 9.51 -15.99
CA GLU A 186 36.15 9.35 -14.82
C GLU A 186 36.97 10.62 -14.59
N ARG A 187 37.42 10.84 -13.34
CA ARG A 187 38.55 11.71 -13.08
C ARG A 187 39.56 11.06 -12.14
N SER A 188 40.71 10.68 -12.70
CA SER A 188 41.80 10.05 -11.95
C SER A 188 42.65 11.06 -11.13
N ILE A 189 42.85 12.29 -11.64
CA ILE A 189 43.72 13.33 -11.03
C ILE A 189 43.11 14.76 -11.11
N ALA A 190 43.67 15.75 -10.41
CA ALA A 190 43.13 17.11 -10.23
C ALA A 190 43.13 18.03 -11.48
N SER A 191 42.90 17.51 -12.68
CA SER A 191 42.67 18.31 -13.90
C SER A 191 41.17 18.56 -14.10
N SER A 192 40.79 19.78 -14.49
CA SER A 192 39.39 20.16 -14.73
C SER A 192 38.89 19.73 -16.11
N GLY A 193 37.68 19.14 -16.19
CA GLY A 193 36.90 19.05 -17.45
C GLY A 193 36.77 17.70 -18.15
N SER A 194 36.92 16.56 -17.45
CA SER A 194 36.69 15.24 -18.06
C SER A 194 35.21 14.98 -18.34
N THR A 195 34.87 14.51 -19.54
CA THR A 195 33.49 14.18 -19.93
C THR A 195 33.43 12.86 -20.70
N GLY A 196 32.50 11.99 -20.29
CA GLY A 196 32.17 10.76 -21.01
C GLY A 196 30.71 10.77 -21.42
N THR A 197 30.43 10.39 -22.67
CA THR A 197 29.06 10.28 -23.19
C THR A 197 28.85 8.93 -23.84
N VAL A 198 27.76 8.25 -23.48
CA VAL A 198 27.32 6.99 -24.07
C VAL A 198 25.90 7.16 -24.58
N VAL A 199 25.68 6.76 -25.83
CA VAL A 199 24.34 6.64 -26.43
C VAL A 199 24.14 5.19 -26.85
N GLN A 200 23.28 4.47 -26.15
CA GLN A 200 22.88 3.13 -26.52
C GLN A 200 21.52 3.16 -27.22
N ASN A 201 21.54 2.98 -28.54
CA ASN A 201 20.36 3.01 -29.40
C ASN A 201 20.04 1.64 -30.02
N GLY A 202 20.79 0.59 -29.67
CA GLY A 202 20.50 -0.77 -30.08
C GLY A 202 21.26 -1.84 -29.28
N GLY A 203 20.90 -3.09 -29.54
CA GLY A 203 21.52 -4.28 -28.98
C GLY A 203 21.42 -4.43 -27.46
N THR A 204 22.23 -5.36 -26.94
CA THR A 204 22.30 -5.68 -25.51
C THR A 204 23.70 -5.38 -25.00
N PHE A 205 23.78 -4.59 -23.93
CA PHE A 205 25.00 -4.41 -23.16
C PHE A 205 24.97 -5.26 -21.88
N VAL A 206 25.88 -6.21 -21.74
CA VAL A 206 26.12 -6.97 -20.51
C VAL A 206 27.42 -6.48 -19.87
N SER A 207 27.34 -5.95 -18.65
CA SER A 207 28.51 -5.58 -17.85
C SER A 207 28.68 -6.56 -16.71
N ASN A 208 29.77 -7.34 -16.70
CA ASN A 208 30.09 -8.23 -15.58
C ASN A 208 30.88 -7.54 -14.47
N GLY A 209 31.58 -6.45 -14.78
CA GLY A 209 32.10 -5.50 -13.80
C GLY A 209 31.07 -4.46 -13.39
N ASP A 210 31.53 -3.51 -12.57
CA ASP A 210 30.71 -2.40 -12.09
C ASP A 210 30.49 -1.38 -13.22
N VAL A 211 29.32 -0.74 -13.21
CA VAL A 211 28.98 0.36 -14.13
C VAL A 211 29.06 1.67 -13.39
N PHE A 212 29.91 2.58 -13.85
CA PHE A 212 30.03 3.93 -13.31
C PHE A 212 29.65 4.96 -14.37
N ILE A 213 28.70 5.84 -14.05
CA ILE A 213 28.33 7.01 -14.84
C ILE A 213 28.67 8.23 -14.00
N GLY A 214 29.80 8.87 -14.28
CA GLY A 214 30.40 9.92 -13.45
C GLY A 214 31.14 9.32 -12.26
N ARG A 215 32.43 9.00 -12.43
CA ARG A 215 33.30 8.45 -11.38
C ARG A 215 34.27 9.49 -10.85
N GLY A 216 34.12 9.89 -9.60
CA GLY A 216 35.01 10.84 -8.93
C GLY A 216 36.19 10.17 -8.22
N ASN A 217 37.11 11.00 -7.72
CA ASN A 217 38.21 10.54 -6.88
C ASN A 217 37.79 10.58 -5.40
N GLN A 218 37.57 9.39 -4.83
CA GLN A 218 37.14 9.16 -3.45
C GLN A 218 38.02 9.84 -2.39
N GLN A 219 39.31 10.09 -2.67
CA GLN A 219 40.24 10.60 -1.66
C GLN A 219 40.25 12.13 -1.54
N GLN A 220 39.71 12.87 -2.51
CA GLN A 220 39.82 14.35 -2.53
C GLN A 220 38.51 15.12 -2.74
N GLY A 221 37.38 14.47 -3.09
CA GLY A 221 36.08 15.16 -3.21
C GLY A 221 36.07 16.33 -4.21
N VAL A 222 37.02 16.36 -5.15
CA VAL A 222 37.15 17.47 -6.11
C VAL A 222 35.99 17.38 -7.12
N GLY A 223 35.41 18.48 -7.55
CA GLY A 223 34.29 18.47 -8.53
C GLY A 223 34.72 18.63 -9.99
N GLY A 224 33.81 18.41 -10.94
CA GLY A 224 33.98 18.89 -12.33
C GLY A 224 34.22 17.85 -13.43
N ASN A 225 33.99 16.55 -13.17
CA ASN A 225 33.85 15.55 -14.22
C ASN A 225 32.39 15.09 -14.36
N ALA A 226 32.01 14.73 -15.58
CA ALA A 226 30.64 14.36 -15.92
C ALA A 226 30.58 13.09 -16.77
N GLY A 227 29.73 12.14 -16.37
CA GLY A 227 29.35 11.00 -17.20
C GLY A 227 27.89 11.10 -17.60
N SER A 228 27.58 10.82 -18.87
CA SER A 228 26.22 10.75 -19.37
C SER A 228 25.98 9.44 -20.12
N TYR A 229 24.87 8.79 -19.83
CA TYR A 229 24.42 7.57 -20.51
C TYR A 229 22.96 7.74 -20.91
N GLU A 230 22.68 7.63 -22.21
CA GLU A 230 21.33 7.58 -22.75
C GLU A 230 21.01 6.15 -23.21
N LEU A 231 19.94 5.56 -22.68
CA LEU A 231 19.38 4.29 -23.13
C LEU A 231 18.10 4.55 -23.91
N ALA A 232 18.12 4.25 -25.22
CA ALA A 232 17.02 4.53 -26.13
C ALA A 232 16.64 3.27 -26.94
N GLY A 233 15.62 2.54 -26.47
CA GLY A 233 15.07 1.36 -27.16
C GLY A 233 15.98 0.12 -27.14
N ALA A 234 16.96 0.07 -26.23
CA ALA A 234 17.94 -1.01 -26.12
C ALA A 234 17.92 -1.67 -24.73
N VAL A 235 18.84 -2.62 -24.49
CA VAL A 235 18.91 -3.39 -23.24
C VAL A 235 20.26 -3.23 -22.56
N ILE A 236 20.26 -2.96 -21.26
CA ILE A 236 21.45 -3.07 -20.40
C ILE A 236 21.21 -4.06 -19.26
N ILE A 237 22.18 -4.94 -19.03
CA ILE A 237 22.20 -5.96 -17.97
C ILE A 237 23.48 -5.75 -17.15
N PRO A 238 23.44 -4.89 -16.13
CA PRO A 238 24.55 -4.73 -15.21
C PRO A 238 24.55 -5.88 -14.19
N ASN A 239 25.58 -6.72 -14.23
CA ASN A 239 25.77 -7.80 -13.26
C ASN A 239 26.57 -7.35 -12.02
N GLY A 240 27.42 -6.33 -12.13
CA GLY A 240 28.07 -5.66 -11.00
C GLY A 240 27.17 -4.63 -10.31
N ASN A 241 27.77 -3.76 -9.50
CA ASN A 241 27.11 -2.56 -8.98
C ASN A 241 26.86 -1.55 -10.10
N VAL A 242 25.86 -0.69 -9.91
CA VAL A 242 25.63 0.48 -10.77
C VAL A 242 25.76 1.72 -9.93
N PHE A 243 26.58 2.66 -10.38
CA PHE A 243 26.78 3.95 -9.75
C PHE A 243 26.53 5.08 -10.75
N VAL A 244 25.63 5.99 -10.39
CA VAL A 244 25.37 7.21 -11.15
C VAL A 244 25.80 8.39 -10.27
N GLY A 245 26.98 8.96 -10.56
CA GLY A 245 27.58 10.08 -9.84
C GLY A 245 28.22 9.69 -8.52
N THR A 246 29.55 9.64 -8.47
CA THR A 246 30.31 9.32 -7.25
C THR A 246 31.36 10.38 -6.89
N ALA A 247 31.63 10.59 -5.60
CA ALA A 247 32.79 11.32 -5.07
C ALA A 247 33.14 12.65 -5.79
N GLY A 248 32.18 13.57 -5.89
CA GLY A 248 32.34 14.88 -6.54
C GLY A 248 31.98 14.92 -8.02
N ALA A 249 31.76 13.77 -8.66
CA ALA A 249 31.37 13.66 -10.06
C ALA A 249 29.86 13.83 -10.27
N THR A 250 29.49 14.30 -11.46
CA THR A 250 28.10 14.30 -11.92
C THR A 250 27.84 13.11 -12.83
N GLY A 251 26.82 12.31 -12.49
CA GLY A 251 26.34 11.22 -13.31
C GLY A 251 24.92 11.49 -13.81
N LEU A 252 24.69 11.31 -15.10
CA LEU A 252 23.37 11.44 -15.72
C LEU A 252 23.01 10.16 -16.47
N PHE A 253 21.93 9.50 -16.07
CA PHE A 253 21.35 8.37 -16.79
C PHE A 253 19.95 8.74 -17.29
N THR A 254 19.74 8.69 -18.60
CA THR A 254 18.45 8.99 -19.23
C THR A 254 17.89 7.73 -19.88
N LEU A 255 16.63 7.40 -19.57
CA LEU A 255 15.92 6.27 -20.16
C LEU A 255 14.77 6.77 -21.04
N THR A 256 15.00 6.74 -22.35
CA THR A 256 14.07 7.09 -23.43
C THR A 256 13.64 5.82 -24.16
N ASN A 257 12.95 4.93 -23.44
CA ASN A 257 12.55 3.57 -23.87
C ASN A 257 13.69 2.55 -23.73
N GLY A 258 13.37 1.26 -23.59
CA GLY A 258 14.35 0.19 -23.36
C GLY A 258 14.20 -0.50 -22.01
N PHE A 259 15.18 -1.34 -21.66
CA PHE A 259 15.14 -2.20 -20.48
C PHE A 259 16.46 -2.19 -19.70
N VAL A 260 16.36 -1.97 -18.39
CA VAL A 260 17.46 -2.16 -17.42
C VAL A 260 17.15 -3.39 -16.57
N GLY A 261 17.96 -4.44 -16.72
CA GLY A 261 17.81 -5.70 -15.98
C GLY A 261 18.89 -5.89 -14.93
N LYS A 262 18.68 -5.37 -13.71
CA LYS A 262 19.60 -5.50 -12.57
C LYS A 262 19.10 -6.61 -11.63
N SER A 263 19.33 -7.87 -12.00
CA SER A 263 18.86 -9.04 -11.21
C SER A 263 19.96 -9.73 -10.38
N SER A 264 21.22 -9.33 -10.55
CA SER A 264 22.39 -9.89 -9.86
C SER A 264 22.62 -9.27 -8.47
N ALA A 265 23.57 -9.82 -7.71
CA ALA A 265 24.08 -9.19 -6.49
C ALA A 265 24.73 -7.81 -6.78
N GLY A 266 24.88 -6.96 -5.76
CA GLY A 266 25.41 -5.59 -5.89
C GLY A 266 24.31 -4.53 -5.91
N GLN A 267 24.62 -3.29 -5.52
CA GLN A 267 23.67 -2.19 -5.37
C GLN A 267 23.44 -1.42 -6.68
N PHE A 268 22.31 -0.71 -6.77
CA PHE A 268 22.13 0.39 -7.72
C PHE A 268 22.10 1.69 -6.91
N VAL A 269 23.12 2.53 -7.07
CA VAL A 269 23.28 3.77 -6.30
C VAL A 269 23.29 4.99 -7.21
N VAL A 270 22.49 5.98 -6.88
CA VAL A 270 22.43 7.28 -7.56
C VAL A 270 22.92 8.32 -6.56
N GLY A 271 24.07 8.92 -6.79
CA GLY A 271 24.75 9.80 -5.86
C GLY A 271 25.41 9.04 -4.72
N GLU A 272 26.74 8.84 -4.79
CA GLU A 272 27.51 8.20 -3.73
C GLU A 272 28.73 9.02 -3.28
N GLY A 273 28.94 9.09 -1.97
CA GLY A 273 30.13 9.67 -1.37
C GLY A 273 30.18 11.21 -1.45
N ASN A 274 31.17 11.79 -0.79
CA ASN A 274 31.27 13.24 -0.62
C ASN A 274 31.22 14.00 -1.96
N GLY A 275 30.15 14.77 -2.17
CA GLY A 275 29.90 15.57 -3.37
C GLY A 275 29.43 14.79 -4.60
N GLY A 276 29.22 13.47 -4.52
CA GLY A 276 28.69 12.69 -5.63
C GLY A 276 27.27 13.14 -5.99
N ASN A 277 27.03 13.46 -7.26
CA ASN A 277 25.74 13.96 -7.74
C ASN A 277 25.21 13.07 -8.87
N GLY A 278 24.21 12.26 -8.55
CA GLY A 278 23.57 11.35 -9.50
C GLY A 278 22.18 11.82 -9.90
N THR A 279 21.86 11.70 -11.19
CA THR A 279 20.50 11.94 -11.70
C THR A 279 20.06 10.83 -12.64
N ILE A 280 18.88 10.27 -12.39
CA ILE A 280 18.14 9.44 -13.33
C ILE A 280 16.93 10.22 -13.83
N THR A 281 16.72 10.22 -15.15
CA THR A 281 15.50 10.68 -15.78
C THR A 281 14.91 9.56 -16.62
N GLN A 282 13.79 8.98 -16.18
CA GLN A 282 13.05 7.99 -16.94
C GLN A 282 11.84 8.64 -17.60
N ILE A 283 11.85 8.64 -18.93
CA ILE A 283 10.75 9.16 -19.78
C ILE A 283 9.81 8.02 -20.21
N SER A 284 10.39 6.86 -20.49
CA SER A 284 9.69 5.63 -20.86
C SER A 284 10.60 4.41 -20.65
N GLY A 285 10.17 3.21 -21.01
CA GLY A 285 10.94 1.99 -20.77
C GLY A 285 10.74 1.41 -19.37
N PHE A 286 11.54 0.41 -19.02
CA PHE A 286 11.35 -0.38 -17.80
C PHE A 286 12.67 -0.64 -17.06
N ILE A 287 12.67 -0.39 -15.74
CA ILE A 287 13.77 -0.76 -14.84
C ILE A 287 13.30 -1.91 -13.94
N ASN A 288 13.99 -3.05 -14.00
CA ASN A 288 13.82 -4.14 -13.06
C ASN A 288 15.08 -4.28 -12.21
N SER A 289 14.98 -3.89 -10.94
CA SER A 289 16.07 -4.02 -9.96
C SER A 289 15.69 -5.02 -8.89
N GLY A 290 16.28 -6.22 -8.94
CA GLY A 290 16.28 -7.17 -7.82
C GLY A 290 17.23 -6.77 -6.69
N SER A 291 18.03 -5.73 -6.90
CA SER A 291 19.00 -5.20 -5.97
C SER A 291 18.43 -4.05 -5.14
N GLU A 292 19.08 -3.77 -4.00
CA GLU A 292 18.83 -2.54 -3.25
C GLU A 292 19.14 -1.33 -4.13
N PHE A 293 18.19 -0.40 -4.17
CA PHE A 293 18.24 0.81 -4.97
C PHE A 293 18.33 2.03 -4.05
N VAL A 294 19.40 2.81 -4.16
CA VAL A 294 19.70 3.89 -3.21
C VAL A 294 19.82 5.23 -3.93
N LEU A 295 19.10 6.24 -3.45
CA LEU A 295 19.19 7.63 -3.88
C LEU A 295 19.89 8.45 -2.80
N GLY A 296 21.11 8.91 -3.06
CA GLY A 296 21.91 9.70 -2.13
C GLY A 296 22.47 8.85 -0.99
N LYS A 297 23.71 8.39 -1.14
CA LYS A 297 24.42 7.55 -0.16
C LYS A 297 25.70 8.23 0.35
N GLY A 298 25.74 8.50 1.65
CA GLY A 298 26.89 9.11 2.32
C GLY A 298 26.81 10.64 2.39
N ALA A 299 27.46 11.20 3.42
CA ALA A 299 27.48 12.64 3.67
C ALA A 299 27.92 13.45 2.43
N GLY A 300 27.09 14.43 2.04
CA GLY A 300 27.34 15.31 0.90
C GLY A 300 27.01 14.71 -0.48
N ALA A 301 26.54 13.46 -0.55
CA ALA A 301 26.03 12.87 -1.77
C ALA A 301 24.59 13.34 -2.05
N SER A 302 24.24 13.51 -3.33
CA SER A 302 22.88 13.79 -3.77
C SER A 302 22.47 12.85 -4.89
N GLY A 303 21.33 12.19 -4.73
CA GLY A 303 20.74 11.31 -5.73
C GLY A 303 19.33 11.75 -6.09
N THR A 304 19.07 11.97 -7.37
CA THR A 304 17.75 12.34 -7.88
C THR A 304 17.24 11.30 -8.86
N TYR A 305 15.99 10.89 -8.70
CA TYR A 305 15.25 10.11 -9.67
C TYR A 305 14.00 10.89 -10.07
N THR A 306 13.81 11.16 -11.36
CA THR A 306 12.54 11.63 -11.93
C THR A 306 11.94 10.61 -12.89
N LEU A 307 10.67 10.24 -12.66
CA LEU A 307 9.83 9.48 -13.58
C LEU A 307 8.76 10.40 -14.17
N ASP A 308 8.82 10.64 -15.48
CA ASP A 308 7.93 11.54 -16.20
C ASP A 308 7.48 10.90 -17.52
N GLY A 309 6.25 11.10 -17.97
CA GLY A 309 5.83 10.68 -19.32
C GLY A 309 5.27 9.25 -19.51
N GLN A 310 5.05 8.47 -18.44
CA GLN A 310 4.30 7.20 -18.51
C GLN A 310 2.93 7.30 -17.83
N PRO A 311 1.89 6.56 -18.27
CA PRO A 311 0.62 6.51 -17.55
C PRO A 311 0.76 5.72 -16.23
N PRO A 312 -0.05 6.01 -15.19
CA PRO A 312 0.12 5.43 -13.85
C PRO A 312 -0.14 3.91 -13.79
N SER A 313 -0.81 3.37 -14.79
CA SER A 313 -1.13 1.93 -14.92
C SER A 313 0.00 1.10 -15.51
N SER A 314 1.07 1.73 -16.04
CA SER A 314 2.18 1.01 -16.65
C SER A 314 3.34 0.83 -15.66
N PRO A 315 3.78 -0.42 -15.40
CA PRO A 315 4.95 -0.66 -14.55
C PRO A 315 6.18 -0.03 -15.20
N ALA A 316 6.71 1.01 -14.56
CA ALA A 316 7.91 1.71 -15.02
C ALA A 316 9.15 1.22 -14.26
N VAL A 317 8.99 0.92 -12.97
CA VAL A 317 10.07 0.44 -12.10
C VAL A 317 9.56 -0.65 -11.17
N VAL A 318 10.29 -1.77 -11.12
CA VAL A 318 10.06 -2.84 -10.13
C VAL A 318 11.29 -3.03 -9.26
N PHE A 319 11.06 -3.05 -7.95
CA PHE A 319 12.07 -3.34 -6.94
C PHE A 319 11.79 -4.69 -6.28
N GLY A 320 12.75 -5.60 -6.39
CA GLY A 320 12.78 -6.86 -5.66
C GLY A 320 13.40 -6.75 -4.26
N ASN A 321 14.04 -5.62 -3.92
CA ASN A 321 14.64 -5.37 -2.62
C ASN A 321 14.23 -3.99 -2.08
N ALA A 322 14.98 -3.39 -1.15
CA ALA A 322 14.70 -2.08 -0.61
C ALA A 322 14.91 -0.97 -1.65
N LEU A 323 14.01 0.03 -1.61
CA LEU A 323 14.26 1.36 -2.15
C LEU A 323 14.63 2.25 -0.98
N VAL A 324 15.83 2.81 -1.02
CA VAL A 324 16.36 3.70 0.01
C VAL A 324 16.52 5.10 -0.57
N VAL A 325 15.94 6.10 0.09
CA VAL A 325 16.06 7.51 -0.32
C VAL A 325 16.71 8.27 0.83
N GLY A 326 17.95 8.71 0.65
CA GLY A 326 18.80 9.29 1.68
C GLY A 326 19.33 8.23 2.65
N LEU A 327 20.61 7.91 2.53
CA LEU A 327 21.33 6.94 3.39
C LEU A 327 22.64 7.54 3.92
N ASP A 328 22.95 7.31 5.19
CA ASP A 328 24.23 7.66 5.84
C ASP A 328 24.70 9.12 5.64
N GLY A 329 23.77 10.08 5.72
CA GLY A 329 24.01 11.50 5.53
C GLY A 329 23.77 12.00 4.10
N GLY A 330 23.34 11.12 3.19
CA GLY A 330 23.02 11.45 1.80
C GLY A 330 21.65 12.12 1.64
N ALA A 331 21.51 12.90 0.56
CA ALA A 331 20.26 13.54 0.16
C ALA A 331 19.64 12.83 -1.04
N GLY A 332 18.47 12.22 -0.85
CA GLY A 332 17.73 11.54 -1.90
C GLY A 332 16.46 12.30 -2.31
N VAL A 333 16.18 12.33 -3.61
CA VAL A 333 14.95 12.90 -4.19
C VAL A 333 14.31 11.90 -5.16
N LEU A 334 13.04 11.59 -4.95
CA LEU A 334 12.21 10.80 -5.86
C LEU A 334 11.01 11.62 -6.33
N GLU A 335 10.92 11.90 -7.62
CA GLU A 335 9.80 12.61 -8.25
C GLU A 335 9.04 11.68 -9.19
N LEU A 336 7.76 11.41 -8.90
CA LEU A 336 6.87 10.60 -9.74
C LEU A 336 5.76 11.47 -10.34
N LYS A 337 6.02 11.94 -11.56
CA LYS A 337 5.07 12.74 -12.36
C LYS A 337 4.18 11.84 -13.24
N GLY A 338 4.60 10.59 -13.47
CA GLY A 338 3.83 9.54 -14.13
C GLY A 338 4.37 8.15 -13.79
N GLY A 339 3.87 7.12 -14.49
CA GLY A 339 4.28 5.71 -14.37
C GLY A 339 4.02 5.10 -13.00
N SER A 340 4.48 3.87 -12.77
CA SER A 340 4.42 3.24 -11.45
C SER A 340 5.77 2.74 -10.93
N VAL A 341 5.96 2.93 -9.62
CA VAL A 341 7.02 2.31 -8.82
C VAL A 341 6.39 1.22 -7.97
N THR A 342 6.86 -0.01 -8.13
CA THR A 342 6.28 -1.17 -7.44
C THR A 342 7.34 -1.97 -6.73
N LYS A 343 7.13 -2.20 -5.44
CA LYS A 343 7.86 -3.21 -4.68
C LYS A 343 7.16 -4.55 -4.80
N THR A 344 7.88 -5.53 -5.32
CA THR A 344 7.44 -6.93 -5.32
C THR A 344 8.09 -7.67 -4.16
N PRO A 345 7.44 -8.70 -3.58
CA PRO A 345 8.09 -9.58 -2.62
C PRO A 345 9.38 -10.15 -3.21
N GLY A 346 10.50 -9.84 -2.55
CA GLY A 346 11.81 -10.38 -2.89
C GLY A 346 12.08 -11.72 -2.20
N PRO A 347 13.18 -12.41 -2.54
CA PRO A 347 13.63 -13.58 -1.79
C PRO A 347 14.03 -13.23 -0.34
N VAL A 348 14.32 -11.96 -0.07
CA VAL A 348 14.56 -11.42 1.27
C VAL A 348 13.54 -10.30 1.53
N PRO A 349 12.76 -10.36 2.63
CA PRO A 349 11.88 -9.28 3.03
C PRO A 349 12.66 -7.97 3.18
N SER A 350 12.07 -6.88 2.70
CA SER A 350 12.68 -5.55 2.71
C SER A 350 11.59 -4.49 2.61
N ASN A 351 11.96 -3.23 2.83
CA ASN A 351 11.03 -2.11 2.99
C ASN A 351 11.30 -0.99 1.99
N PHE A 352 10.41 0.00 1.93
CA PHE A 352 10.77 1.33 1.46
C PHE A 352 11.27 2.14 2.64
N VAL A 353 12.50 2.65 2.54
CA VAL A 353 13.25 3.22 3.66
C VAL A 353 13.69 4.63 3.31
N PHE A 354 13.07 5.64 3.93
CA PHE A 354 13.36 7.03 3.61
C PHE A 354 14.07 7.72 4.78
N ALA A 355 15.22 8.32 4.48
CA ALA A 355 16.15 8.98 5.38
C ALA A 355 16.66 8.07 6.50
N GLU A 356 17.55 7.15 6.15
CA GLU A 356 18.24 6.26 7.09
C GLU A 356 19.61 6.84 7.47
N GLY A 357 19.88 6.98 8.77
CA GLY A 357 21.14 7.48 9.30
C GLY A 357 21.22 8.99 9.55
N ASN A 358 22.29 9.41 10.23
CA ASN A 358 22.44 10.79 10.69
C ASN A 358 22.66 11.76 9.52
N GLY A 359 21.85 12.84 9.49
CA GLY A 359 21.92 13.87 8.46
C GLY A 359 21.33 13.48 7.11
N SER A 360 20.76 12.27 6.99
CA SER A 360 20.10 11.82 5.76
C SER A 360 18.83 12.62 5.50
N THR A 361 18.57 12.92 4.24
CA THR A 361 17.33 13.61 3.83
C THR A 361 16.66 12.87 2.68
N ALA A 362 15.33 12.80 2.73
CA ALA A 362 14.52 12.15 1.71
C ALA A 362 13.36 13.06 1.32
N VAL A 363 13.24 13.37 0.03
CA VAL A 363 12.11 14.09 -0.53
C VAL A 363 11.44 13.22 -1.57
N ILE A 364 10.19 12.85 -1.31
CA ILE A 364 9.38 12.04 -2.20
C ILE A 364 8.19 12.91 -2.64
N ALA A 365 8.03 13.09 -3.93
CA ALA A 365 6.93 13.85 -4.51
C ALA A 365 6.20 13.01 -5.55
N THR A 366 4.92 12.73 -5.31
CA THR A 366 4.05 12.02 -6.25
C THR A 366 2.93 12.96 -6.69
N SER A 367 2.89 13.30 -7.98
CA SER A 367 1.91 14.26 -8.53
C SER A 367 1.05 13.70 -9.64
N GLY A 368 1.51 12.63 -10.30
CA GLY A 368 0.73 11.91 -11.31
C GLY A 368 1.01 10.41 -11.38
N GLY A 369 2.11 9.91 -10.80
CA GLY A 369 2.44 8.48 -10.81
C GLY A 369 1.76 7.65 -9.72
N ARG A 370 2.08 6.35 -9.70
CA ARG A 370 1.58 5.37 -8.71
C ARG A 370 2.72 4.73 -7.91
N ILE A 371 2.61 4.69 -6.58
CA ILE A 371 3.53 3.94 -5.70
C ILE A 371 2.80 2.73 -5.12
N VAL A 372 3.45 1.56 -5.15
CA VAL A 372 2.94 0.35 -4.51
C VAL A 372 4.03 -0.29 -3.67
N ASN A 373 3.76 -0.45 -2.37
CA ASN A 373 4.56 -1.26 -1.47
C ASN A 373 3.65 -2.07 -0.53
N THR A 374 3.20 -3.22 -1.02
CA THR A 374 2.43 -4.19 -0.24
C THR A 374 3.26 -5.42 0.15
N GLY A 375 4.56 -5.42 -0.18
CA GLY A 375 5.50 -6.51 0.10
C GLY A 375 6.38 -6.27 1.33
N GLY A 376 6.20 -5.14 2.01
CA GLY A 376 6.92 -4.70 3.20
C GLY A 376 6.41 -3.35 3.69
N ASP A 377 7.05 -2.81 4.71
CA ASP A 377 6.64 -1.54 5.32
C ASP A 377 7.21 -0.34 4.56
N THR A 378 6.63 0.84 4.79
CA THR A 378 7.15 2.12 4.31
C THR A 378 7.50 3.01 5.49
N TRP A 379 8.76 3.42 5.60
CA TRP A 379 9.27 4.22 6.71
C TRP A 379 9.65 5.63 6.26
N LEU A 380 9.04 6.65 6.87
CA LEU A 380 9.40 8.06 6.72
C LEU A 380 10.26 8.49 7.90
N GLY A 381 11.55 8.71 7.68
CA GLY A 381 12.51 8.97 8.74
C GLY A 381 12.85 7.65 9.42
N ALA A 382 13.77 6.91 8.83
CA ALA A 382 14.05 5.53 9.23
C ALA A 382 14.90 5.43 10.51
N SER A 383 15.97 6.21 10.64
CA SER A 383 16.88 6.12 11.80
C SER A 383 17.76 7.37 11.98
N GLY A 384 18.55 7.40 13.05
CA GLY A 384 19.45 8.51 13.37
C GLY A 384 18.73 9.84 13.53
N THR A 385 19.21 10.86 12.83
CA THR A 385 18.58 12.20 12.70
C THR A 385 17.96 12.41 11.31
N GLY A 386 17.68 11.33 10.58
CA GLY A 386 17.16 11.37 9.22
C GLY A 386 15.83 12.11 9.13
N VAL A 387 15.62 12.87 8.06
CA VAL A 387 14.39 13.63 7.81
C VAL A 387 13.80 13.22 6.47
N ALA A 388 12.59 12.66 6.49
CA ALA A 388 11.85 12.31 5.29
C ALA A 388 10.56 13.14 5.17
N THR A 389 10.31 13.61 3.95
CA THR A 389 9.03 14.23 3.57
C THR A 389 8.50 13.53 2.34
N TRP A 390 7.26 13.04 2.42
CA TRP A 390 6.51 12.51 1.30
C TRP A 390 5.29 13.37 1.03
N THR A 391 5.20 13.94 -0.17
CA THR A 391 4.04 14.70 -0.65
C THR A 391 3.31 13.91 -1.72
N ILE A 392 2.03 13.63 -1.48
CA ILE A 392 1.08 13.04 -2.42
C ILE A 392 0.16 14.17 -2.88
N SER A 393 0.05 14.36 -4.20
CA SER A 393 -0.66 15.49 -4.80
C SER A 393 -1.24 15.12 -6.17
N GLY A 394 -1.98 16.05 -6.77
CA GLY A 394 -2.55 15.88 -8.11
C GLY A 394 -3.48 14.68 -8.19
N SER A 395 -3.26 13.82 -9.17
CA SER A 395 -4.02 12.58 -9.37
C SER A 395 -3.23 11.32 -9.01
N SER A 396 -2.17 11.45 -8.20
CA SER A 396 -1.32 10.32 -7.82
C SER A 396 -2.03 9.34 -6.88
N GLU A 397 -1.59 8.09 -6.91
CA GLU A 397 -2.08 7.01 -6.05
C GLU A 397 -0.91 6.34 -5.33
N ALA A 398 -1.04 6.14 -4.02
CA ALA A 398 -0.11 5.35 -3.22
C ALA A 398 -0.86 4.21 -2.53
N VAL A 399 -0.33 2.99 -2.62
CA VAL A 399 -0.85 1.81 -1.91
C VAL A 399 0.28 1.20 -1.11
N VAL A 400 0.19 1.26 0.22
CA VAL A 400 1.20 0.73 1.15
C VAL A 400 0.53 -0.15 2.20
N THR A 401 1.26 -1.09 2.80
CA THR A 401 0.71 -1.88 3.92
C THR A 401 0.71 -1.07 5.22
N LEU A 402 1.90 -0.86 5.80
CA LEU A 402 2.11 -0.03 6.98
C LEU A 402 2.91 1.21 6.58
N LEU A 403 2.44 2.38 6.99
CA LEU A 403 3.18 3.62 6.92
C LEU A 403 3.63 4.05 8.32
N GLU A 404 4.94 4.07 8.54
CA GLU A 404 5.53 4.46 9.81
C GLU A 404 6.30 5.78 9.69
N LEU A 405 6.05 6.71 10.61
CA LEU A 405 6.70 8.01 10.65
C LEU A 405 7.60 8.10 11.89
N GLY A 406 8.89 8.40 11.67
CA GLY A 406 9.89 8.38 12.74
C GLY A 406 10.12 6.97 13.27
N HIS A 407 10.66 6.08 12.42
CA HIS A 407 10.81 4.66 12.73
C HIS A 407 11.71 4.39 13.95
N ALA A 408 12.89 5.00 14.01
CA ALA A 408 13.85 4.80 15.10
C ALA A 408 14.62 6.08 15.48
N ASP A 409 15.31 6.02 16.62
CA ASP A 409 16.18 7.08 17.14
C ASP A 409 15.48 8.45 17.25
N SER A 410 16.01 9.48 16.59
CA SER A 410 15.48 10.85 16.53
C SER A 410 15.06 11.23 15.11
N ALA A 411 14.74 10.23 14.28
CA ALA A 411 14.33 10.44 12.90
C ALA A 411 12.96 11.13 12.82
N LYS A 412 12.72 11.81 11.71
CA LYS A 412 11.53 12.63 11.50
C LYS A 412 10.83 12.25 10.20
N GLY A 413 9.54 11.94 10.31
CA GLY A 413 8.68 11.66 9.17
C GLY A 413 7.62 12.73 8.99
N THR A 414 7.41 13.18 7.75
CA THR A 414 6.26 14.04 7.39
C THR A 414 5.57 13.50 6.14
N LEU A 415 4.26 13.25 6.26
CA LEU A 415 3.36 12.98 5.15
C LEU A 415 2.53 14.24 4.86
N ASN A 416 2.55 14.70 3.62
CA ASN A 416 1.62 15.71 3.10
C ASN A 416 0.68 15.05 2.09
N LEU A 417 -0.61 15.08 2.39
CA LEU A 417 -1.67 14.56 1.51
C LEU A 417 -2.41 15.74 0.88
N ASP A 418 -1.73 16.39 -0.07
CA ASP A 418 -2.10 17.63 -0.79
C ASP A 418 -2.95 17.37 -2.05
N GLY A 419 -3.65 16.23 -2.08
CA GLY A 419 -4.37 15.70 -3.24
C GLY A 419 -4.10 14.20 -3.42
N GLY A 420 -4.50 13.63 -4.56
CA GLY A 420 -4.34 12.20 -4.84
C GLY A 420 -5.01 11.28 -3.80
N SER A 421 -4.53 10.05 -3.72
CA SER A 421 -4.99 9.07 -2.72
C SER A 421 -3.84 8.27 -2.10
N LEU A 422 -4.01 7.95 -0.82
CA LEU A 422 -3.18 7.00 -0.08
C LEU A 422 -4.08 5.90 0.47
N GLN A 423 -3.87 4.66 0.04
CA GLN A 423 -4.46 3.47 0.64
C GLN A 423 -3.46 2.79 1.56
N THR A 424 -3.86 2.51 2.80
CA THR A 424 -3.00 1.88 3.83
C THR A 424 -3.82 1.07 4.82
N GLU A 425 -3.19 0.10 5.49
CA GLU A 425 -3.81 -0.58 6.64
C GLU A 425 -3.70 0.29 7.89
N ARG A 426 -2.56 0.98 8.08
CA ARG A 426 -2.26 1.82 9.24
C ARG A 426 -1.27 2.94 8.94
N ILE A 427 -1.39 4.02 9.70
CA ILE A 427 -0.39 5.10 9.82
C ILE A 427 -0.04 5.25 11.29
N THR A 428 1.22 4.99 11.64
CA THR A 428 1.68 5.03 13.03
C THR A 428 2.98 5.81 13.18
N GLN A 429 3.25 6.30 14.38
CA GLN A 429 4.63 6.59 14.73
C GLN A 429 5.41 5.29 14.91
N GLY A 430 6.72 5.35 14.68
CA GLY A 430 7.63 4.29 15.07
C GLY A 430 8.10 4.40 16.51
N LEU A 431 9.32 3.93 16.76
CA LEU A 431 9.98 4.04 18.06
C LEU A 431 10.49 5.46 18.35
N SER A 432 10.56 6.35 17.35
CA SER A 432 11.01 7.73 17.55
C SER A 432 9.88 8.62 18.05
N THR A 433 10.21 9.46 19.03
CA THR A 433 9.33 10.53 19.52
C THR A 433 9.72 11.92 18.99
N ALA A 434 10.67 12.00 18.05
CA ALA A 434 11.28 13.27 17.64
C ALA A 434 10.41 14.11 16.69
N ALA A 435 9.72 13.49 15.74
CA ALA A 435 8.60 14.07 14.99
C ALA A 435 7.95 13.02 14.06
N SER A 436 6.62 12.94 14.11
CA SER A 436 5.78 12.16 13.20
C SER A 436 4.55 13.00 12.83
N THR A 437 4.57 13.61 11.65
CA THR A 437 3.55 14.59 11.23
C THR A 437 2.79 14.14 10.00
N VAL A 438 1.46 14.20 10.08
CA VAL A 438 0.56 14.02 8.94
C VAL A 438 -0.17 15.33 8.68
N ASN A 439 -0.11 15.83 7.45
CA ASN A 439 -0.88 16.98 6.99
C ASN A 439 -1.94 16.50 5.99
N LEU A 440 -3.21 16.64 6.35
CA LEU A 440 -4.36 16.31 5.51
C LEU A 440 -4.80 17.59 4.80
N ASN A 441 -4.71 17.62 3.47
CA ASN A 441 -4.86 18.85 2.70
C ASN A 441 -5.50 18.57 1.32
N GLY A 442 -6.63 17.86 1.31
CA GLY A 442 -7.44 17.64 0.11
C GLY A 442 -7.20 16.33 -0.64
N GLY A 443 -6.27 15.47 -0.19
CA GLY A 443 -6.18 14.09 -0.68
C GLY A 443 -7.03 13.10 0.11
N ILE A 444 -7.26 11.93 -0.48
CA ILE A 444 -8.09 10.86 0.09
C ILE A 444 -7.21 9.86 0.85
N LEU A 445 -7.44 9.71 2.15
CA LEU A 445 -6.89 8.61 2.94
C LEU A 445 -7.88 7.45 2.96
N LYS A 446 -7.47 6.30 2.43
CA LYS A 446 -8.34 5.16 2.17
C LYS A 446 -7.92 3.93 2.98
N ALA A 447 -8.88 3.26 3.63
CA ALA A 447 -8.59 2.05 4.39
C ALA A 447 -8.35 0.83 3.46
N ALA A 448 -7.36 0.01 3.82
CA ALA A 448 -7.07 -1.28 3.19
C ALA A 448 -7.67 -2.49 3.92
N GLY A 449 -8.12 -2.31 5.17
CA GLY A 449 -8.70 -3.35 6.01
C GLY A 449 -9.25 -2.77 7.33
N ASN A 450 -9.90 -3.62 8.12
CA ASN A 450 -10.36 -3.25 9.47
C ASN A 450 -9.15 -2.93 10.35
N SER A 451 -9.22 -1.86 11.14
CA SER A 451 -8.13 -1.48 12.06
C SER A 451 -8.63 -0.67 13.25
N THR A 452 -8.38 -1.18 14.45
CA THR A 452 -8.68 -0.45 15.70
C THR A 452 -7.69 0.66 16.02
N ASP A 453 -6.67 0.86 15.20
CA ASP A 453 -5.58 1.81 15.39
C ASP A 453 -5.08 2.41 14.06
N PHE A 454 -6.01 2.64 13.13
CA PHE A 454 -5.77 3.06 11.74
C PHE A 454 -4.84 4.27 11.64
N MET A 455 -4.99 5.23 12.54
CA MET A 455 -4.03 6.31 12.73
C MET A 455 -3.77 6.49 14.22
N SER A 456 -2.52 6.32 14.66
CA SER A 456 -2.19 6.26 16.09
C SER A 456 -0.75 6.69 16.42
N GLY A 457 -0.55 7.15 17.65
CA GLY A 457 0.73 7.60 18.23
C GLY A 457 1.40 8.81 17.58
N LEU A 458 0.86 9.45 16.55
CA LEU A 458 1.55 10.53 15.82
C LEU A 458 1.76 11.79 16.69
N ALA A 459 2.85 12.51 16.44
CA ALA A 459 3.16 13.75 17.14
C ALA A 459 2.21 14.90 16.75
N ALA A 460 1.75 14.92 15.49
CA ALA A 460 0.75 15.87 15.03
C ALA A 460 0.00 15.34 13.79
N VAL A 461 -1.31 15.50 13.79
CA VAL A 461 -2.17 15.34 12.61
C VAL A 461 -2.88 16.66 12.38
N ASN A 462 -2.64 17.31 11.24
CA ASN A 462 -3.17 18.63 10.95
C ASN A 462 -4.21 18.56 9.81
N VAL A 463 -5.41 19.10 10.05
CA VAL A 463 -6.44 19.28 9.03
C VAL A 463 -6.25 20.66 8.39
N LYS A 464 -5.46 20.72 7.32
CA LYS A 464 -5.11 21.95 6.58
C LYS A 464 -6.27 22.42 5.71
N GLU A 465 -6.14 23.61 5.10
CA GLU A 465 -7.18 24.28 4.31
C GLU A 465 -7.90 23.39 3.28
N GLY A 466 -7.21 22.45 2.62
CA GLY A 466 -7.80 21.49 1.68
C GLY A 466 -8.68 20.41 2.33
N GLY A 467 -8.64 20.28 3.65
CA GLY A 467 -9.46 19.36 4.43
C GLY A 467 -8.94 17.92 4.53
N ALA A 468 -9.53 17.16 5.44
CA ALA A 468 -9.29 15.74 5.64
C ALA A 468 -10.40 14.92 4.97
N SER A 469 -10.06 14.05 4.02
CA SER A 469 -11.02 13.12 3.41
C SER A 469 -10.64 11.69 3.78
N ILE A 470 -11.46 11.04 4.60
CA ILE A 470 -11.24 9.66 5.08
C ILE A 470 -12.28 8.75 4.41
N ASP A 471 -11.83 7.83 3.56
CA ASP A 471 -12.66 6.81 2.92
C ASP A 471 -12.45 5.46 3.65
N THR A 472 -13.47 5.00 4.36
CA THR A 472 -13.40 3.70 5.04
C THR A 472 -13.39 2.52 4.09
N ASN A 473 -13.75 2.70 2.82
CA ASN A 473 -13.73 1.65 1.80
C ASN A 473 -14.50 0.37 2.21
N GLY A 474 -15.51 0.50 3.07
CA GLY A 474 -16.30 -0.62 3.60
C GLY A 474 -15.71 -1.30 4.84
N PHE A 475 -14.61 -0.80 5.40
CA PHE A 475 -13.97 -1.33 6.61
C PHE A 475 -14.31 -0.52 7.85
N ASP A 476 -14.18 -1.15 9.01
CA ASP A 476 -14.28 -0.48 10.30
C ASP A 476 -12.90 -0.05 10.79
N ILE A 477 -12.73 1.26 11.00
CA ILE A 477 -11.46 1.87 11.38
C ILE A 477 -11.61 2.84 12.56
N THR A 478 -10.58 2.92 13.39
CA THR A 478 -10.51 3.83 14.53
C THR A 478 -9.33 4.78 14.44
N ILE A 479 -9.57 6.06 14.69
CA ILE A 479 -8.53 7.09 14.83
C ILE A 479 -8.53 7.57 16.28
N ASP A 480 -7.48 7.18 17.00
CA ASP A 480 -7.17 7.64 18.37
C ASP A 480 -6.06 8.70 18.32
N GLN A 481 -6.32 9.77 17.58
CA GLN A 481 -5.40 10.90 17.41
C GLN A 481 -6.12 12.20 17.63
N THR A 482 -5.39 13.18 18.16
CA THR A 482 -5.86 14.57 18.13
C THR A 482 -5.71 15.11 16.72
N LEU A 483 -6.83 15.48 16.08
CA LEU A 483 -6.83 16.21 14.82
C LEU A 483 -6.74 17.70 15.13
N SER A 484 -5.64 18.33 14.75
CA SER A 484 -5.37 19.74 15.01
C SER A 484 -5.94 20.62 13.90
N ASP A 485 -6.41 21.81 14.29
CA ASP A 485 -6.93 22.78 13.34
C ASP A 485 -5.80 23.37 12.48
N GLY A 486 -6.00 23.27 11.16
CA GLY A 486 -5.20 23.95 10.15
C GLY A 486 -6.07 24.75 9.18
N GLY A 487 -7.35 24.98 9.51
CA GLY A 487 -8.30 25.77 8.73
C GLY A 487 -9.18 25.00 7.75
N GLY A 488 -9.10 23.66 7.70
CA GLY A 488 -9.93 22.83 6.81
C GLY A 488 -11.10 22.12 7.48
N GLY A 489 -11.94 21.49 6.65
CA GLY A 489 -13.04 20.61 7.07
C GLY A 489 -12.68 19.13 7.06
N PHE A 490 -13.65 18.29 7.41
CA PHE A 490 -13.52 16.84 7.52
C PHE A 490 -14.62 16.12 6.74
N PHE A 491 -14.25 15.16 5.92
CA PHE A 491 -15.16 14.39 5.08
C PHE A 491 -15.01 12.90 5.39
N LYS A 492 -16.11 12.26 5.79
CA LYS A 492 -16.21 10.81 5.97
C LYS A 492 -16.90 10.20 4.75
N GLY A 493 -16.18 9.32 4.05
CA GLY A 493 -16.69 8.48 2.96
C GLY A 493 -16.54 6.99 3.27
N GLY A 494 -16.94 6.14 2.32
CA GLY A 494 -16.93 4.67 2.46
C GLY A 494 -18.07 4.14 3.33
N ASP A 495 -18.53 2.91 3.04
CA ASP A 495 -19.74 2.35 3.67
C ASP A 495 -19.49 1.80 5.09
N GLY A 496 -18.22 1.62 5.48
CA GLY A 496 -17.84 1.12 6.80
C GLY A 496 -17.83 2.20 7.88
N THR A 497 -17.49 1.81 9.11
CA THR A 497 -17.50 2.67 10.29
C THR A 497 -16.17 3.38 10.51
N LEU A 498 -16.20 4.67 10.83
CA LEU A 498 -15.06 5.40 11.36
C LEU A 498 -15.34 5.81 12.81
N SER A 499 -14.54 5.35 13.76
CA SER A 499 -14.57 5.87 15.13
C SER A 499 -13.50 6.94 15.35
N LEU A 500 -13.91 8.09 15.88
CA LEU A 500 -13.01 9.15 16.34
C LEU A 500 -13.03 9.18 17.87
N GLU A 501 -11.92 8.77 18.48
CA GLU A 501 -11.77 8.68 19.94
C GLU A 501 -11.08 9.92 20.53
N GLY A 502 -10.20 10.56 19.75
CA GLY A 502 -9.45 11.76 20.14
C GLY A 502 -10.21 13.09 19.92
N ALA A 503 -9.59 14.19 20.35
CA ALA A 503 -10.11 15.53 20.08
C ALA A 503 -9.92 15.91 18.59
N SER A 504 -11.00 16.34 17.95
CA SER A 504 -11.03 16.83 16.58
C SER A 504 -11.26 18.34 16.59
N ASN A 505 -10.17 19.11 16.57
CA ASN A 505 -10.19 20.55 16.82
C ASN A 505 -10.42 21.41 15.56
N HIS A 506 -10.52 20.79 14.38
CA HIS A 506 -10.75 21.50 13.13
C HIS A 506 -12.05 22.32 13.18
N THR A 507 -12.04 23.44 12.44
CA THR A 507 -13.14 24.42 12.47
C THR A 507 -13.99 24.42 11.21
N GLY A 508 -13.50 23.89 10.09
CA GLY A 508 -14.30 23.71 8.88
C GLY A 508 -15.32 22.58 9.04
N ASP A 509 -16.31 22.53 8.14
CA ASP A 509 -17.44 21.60 8.22
C ASP A 509 -17.01 20.13 8.29
N THR A 510 -17.72 19.36 9.13
CA THR A 510 -17.65 17.91 9.17
C THR A 510 -18.83 17.33 8.39
N ILE A 511 -18.56 16.61 7.31
CA ILE A 511 -19.57 16.06 6.41
C ILE A 511 -19.46 14.53 6.41
N ILE A 512 -20.51 13.86 6.87
CA ILE A 512 -20.66 12.40 6.76
C ILE A 512 -21.38 12.13 5.44
N GLN A 513 -20.61 11.78 4.41
CA GLN A 513 -21.16 11.54 3.08
C GLN A 513 -21.91 10.20 3.04
N LYS A 514 -21.31 9.16 3.62
CA LYS A 514 -21.89 7.82 3.74
C LYS A 514 -21.23 6.97 4.82
N GLY A 515 -21.91 5.88 5.18
CA GLY A 515 -21.49 4.98 6.26
C GLY A 515 -21.60 5.66 7.63
N THR A 516 -20.94 5.08 8.64
CA THR A 516 -21.09 5.54 10.04
C THR A 516 -19.87 6.32 10.51
N LEU A 517 -20.09 7.49 11.12
CA LEU A 517 -19.12 8.17 11.96
C LEU A 517 -19.52 7.98 13.42
N VAL A 518 -18.70 7.28 14.20
CA VAL A 518 -18.85 7.16 15.66
C VAL A 518 -18.00 8.25 16.30
N MET A 519 -18.65 9.27 16.86
CA MET A 519 -18.00 10.37 17.56
C MET A 519 -17.94 10.05 19.06
N ASN A 520 -16.82 9.49 19.52
CA ASN A 520 -16.58 9.22 20.94
C ASN A 520 -15.72 10.29 21.62
N GLY A 521 -14.90 10.98 20.84
CA GLY A 521 -14.06 12.09 21.28
C GLY A 521 -14.80 13.43 21.39
N THR A 522 -14.09 14.52 21.10
CA THR A 522 -14.64 15.89 21.16
C THR A 522 -14.48 16.61 19.82
N LEU A 523 -15.50 17.33 19.39
CA LEU A 523 -15.53 18.15 18.18
C LEU A 523 -16.04 19.56 18.54
N PRO A 524 -15.22 20.42 19.18
CA PRO A 524 -15.71 21.61 19.88
C PRO A 524 -16.23 22.73 18.97
N ASN A 525 -15.78 22.83 17.71
CA ASN A 525 -16.01 24.03 16.90
C ASN A 525 -16.60 23.77 15.49
N SER A 526 -16.60 22.53 15.00
CA SER A 526 -17.05 22.20 13.65
C SER A 526 -18.56 22.01 13.60
N PRO A 527 -19.27 22.66 12.65
CA PRO A 527 -20.59 22.22 12.23
C PRO A 527 -20.53 20.80 11.66
N VAL A 528 -21.62 20.02 11.81
CA VAL A 528 -21.73 18.64 11.31
C VAL A 528 -22.93 18.54 10.37
N THR A 529 -22.74 17.96 9.19
CA THR A 529 -23.81 17.58 8.27
C THR A 529 -23.81 16.07 8.08
N VAL A 530 -24.96 15.44 8.31
CA VAL A 530 -25.18 14.01 8.06
C VAL A 530 -25.99 13.88 6.76
N ASN A 531 -25.34 13.46 5.67
CA ASN A 531 -26.04 13.25 4.39
C ASN A 531 -26.95 12.01 4.43
N PRO A 532 -27.86 11.81 3.45
CA PRO A 532 -28.84 10.72 3.49
C PRO A 532 -28.27 9.30 3.65
N GLU A 533 -27.09 9.01 3.11
CA GLU A 533 -26.41 7.71 3.24
C GLU A 533 -25.49 7.63 4.49
N GLY A 534 -25.44 8.69 5.29
CA GLY A 534 -24.59 8.82 6.46
C GLY A 534 -25.33 8.55 7.77
N THR A 535 -24.57 8.04 8.74
CA THR A 535 -25.01 7.88 10.14
C THR A 535 -24.03 8.58 11.07
N LEU A 536 -24.54 9.45 11.95
CA LEU A 536 -23.79 9.96 13.10
C LEU A 536 -24.13 9.15 14.34
N SER A 537 -23.11 8.64 15.03
CA SER A 537 -23.22 7.86 16.26
C SER A 537 -22.19 8.27 17.31
N GLY A 538 -22.13 7.56 18.43
CA GLY A 538 -21.11 7.69 19.47
C GLY A 538 -21.59 8.44 20.72
N LYS A 539 -20.69 8.54 21.70
CA LYS A 539 -20.96 9.08 23.05
C LYS A 539 -20.15 10.34 23.40
N GLY A 540 -19.61 11.00 22.37
CA GLY A 540 -18.73 12.14 22.48
C GLY A 540 -19.47 13.47 22.67
N THR A 541 -18.72 14.57 22.49
CA THR A 541 -19.28 15.93 22.55
C THR A 541 -19.02 16.68 21.25
N ILE A 542 -20.07 17.24 20.66
CA ILE A 542 -20.03 18.10 19.47
C ILE A 542 -20.41 19.51 19.89
N GLY A 543 -19.56 20.49 19.59
CA GLY A 543 -19.79 21.88 19.98
C GLY A 543 -20.55 22.70 18.94
N GLY A 544 -20.36 22.37 17.65
CA GLY A 544 -21.05 23.02 16.53
C GLY A 544 -22.50 22.55 16.35
N ALA A 545 -23.19 23.19 15.41
CA ALA A 545 -24.54 22.77 15.00
C ALA A 545 -24.49 21.45 14.22
N VAL A 546 -25.52 20.63 14.34
CA VAL A 546 -25.67 19.35 13.64
C VAL A 546 -26.92 19.40 12.76
N THR A 547 -26.77 19.20 11.45
CA THR A 547 -27.88 19.07 10.50
C THR A 547 -27.97 17.63 10.01
N VAL A 548 -29.15 17.02 10.13
CA VAL A 548 -29.37 15.59 9.88
C VAL A 548 -30.33 15.39 8.72
N PHE A 549 -29.80 14.88 7.59
CA PHE A 549 -30.58 14.34 6.46
C PHE A 549 -30.58 12.80 6.44
N GLY A 550 -29.54 12.18 7.02
CA GLY A 550 -29.42 10.74 7.20
C GLY A 550 -29.91 10.28 8.58
N VAL A 551 -29.10 9.51 9.29
CA VAL A 551 -29.45 8.95 10.60
C VAL A 551 -28.60 9.57 11.71
N LEU A 552 -29.22 9.92 12.84
CA LEU A 552 -28.53 10.20 14.09
C LEU A 552 -28.91 9.13 15.12
N LYS A 553 -27.92 8.34 15.54
CA LYS A 553 -28.05 7.25 16.51
C LYS A 553 -27.12 7.50 17.71
N PRO A 554 -27.56 8.14 18.79
CA PRO A 554 -26.70 8.41 19.94
C PRO A 554 -26.20 7.12 20.60
N GLY A 555 -24.90 7.11 20.94
CA GLY A 555 -24.26 6.19 21.86
C GLY A 555 -24.13 4.71 21.46
N GLU A 556 -23.53 3.97 22.41
CA GLU A 556 -23.55 2.52 22.62
C GLU A 556 -23.44 2.31 24.16
N ASP A 557 -23.99 1.22 24.69
CA ASP A 557 -23.92 0.83 26.13
C ASP A 557 -24.37 1.91 27.15
N GLY A 558 -25.34 2.75 26.80
CA GLY A 558 -25.88 3.80 27.68
C GLY A 558 -25.10 5.11 27.68
N GLY A 559 -24.11 5.27 26.80
CA GLY A 559 -23.39 6.52 26.61
C GLY A 559 -24.23 7.58 25.89
N ALA A 560 -24.19 8.84 26.35
CA ALA A 560 -24.94 9.92 25.71
C ALA A 560 -24.11 10.63 24.62
N LEU A 561 -24.72 10.97 23.48
CA LEU A 561 -24.13 11.94 22.55
C LEU A 561 -24.50 13.35 22.99
N THR A 562 -23.51 14.20 23.25
CA THR A 562 -23.76 15.59 23.66
C THR A 562 -23.52 16.55 22.50
N VAL A 563 -24.48 17.43 22.22
CA VAL A 563 -24.38 18.51 21.23
C VAL A 563 -24.63 19.85 21.93
N THR A 564 -23.64 20.74 22.00
CA THR A 564 -23.85 22.05 22.64
C THR A 564 -24.49 23.07 21.70
N GLY A 565 -24.33 22.90 20.40
CA GLY A 565 -25.01 23.67 19.36
C GLY A 565 -26.45 23.20 19.12
N ASN A 566 -27.05 23.70 18.04
CA ASN A 566 -28.38 23.28 17.62
C ASN A 566 -28.31 21.90 16.95
N VAL A 567 -29.36 21.10 17.09
CA VAL A 567 -29.57 19.89 16.28
C VAL A 567 -30.81 20.11 15.43
N ASP A 568 -30.67 20.02 14.11
CA ASP A 568 -31.75 20.18 13.15
C ASP A 568 -31.95 18.92 12.31
N PHE A 569 -33.08 18.26 12.47
CA PHE A 569 -33.49 17.16 11.61
C PHE A 569 -34.20 17.70 10.38
N SER A 570 -33.45 17.88 9.29
CA SER A 570 -33.90 18.37 8.00
C SER A 570 -34.45 17.23 7.11
N GLY A 571 -35.34 16.40 7.65
CA GLY A 571 -35.87 15.19 7.00
C GLY A 571 -35.15 13.89 7.38
N GLY A 572 -34.19 13.95 8.32
CA GLY A 572 -33.45 12.79 8.80
C GLY A 572 -34.19 11.95 9.85
N VAL A 573 -33.55 10.84 10.23
CA VAL A 573 -34.05 9.85 11.18
C VAL A 573 -33.33 9.97 12.51
N PHE A 574 -34.09 10.07 13.60
CA PHE A 574 -33.59 9.91 14.96
C PHE A 574 -33.80 8.47 15.41
N LYS A 575 -32.70 7.78 15.76
CA LYS A 575 -32.73 6.36 16.13
C LYS A 575 -32.06 6.14 17.49
N PRO A 576 -32.75 6.36 18.61
CA PRO A 576 -32.15 6.18 19.94
C PRO A 576 -31.78 4.72 20.19
N SER A 577 -30.67 4.47 20.90
CA SER A 577 -30.31 3.12 21.35
C SER A 577 -30.94 2.86 22.72
N ILE A 578 -31.79 1.84 22.81
CA ILE A 578 -32.41 1.39 24.06
C ILE A 578 -32.26 -0.13 24.14
N ASP A 579 -31.68 -0.59 25.25
CA ASP A 579 -31.50 -2.02 25.56
C ASP A 579 -31.97 -2.30 26.99
N GLY A 580 -33.12 -2.97 27.12
CA GLY A 580 -33.82 -3.19 28.39
C GLY A 580 -34.15 -1.87 29.07
N ALA A 581 -33.56 -1.61 30.24
CA ALA A 581 -33.70 -0.36 30.99
C ALA A 581 -32.67 0.73 30.59
N THR A 582 -31.68 0.40 29.75
CA THR A 582 -30.55 1.30 29.42
C THR A 582 -30.85 2.12 28.17
N VAL A 583 -30.72 3.45 28.27
CA VAL A 583 -30.88 4.37 27.13
C VAL A 583 -29.58 5.10 26.86
N SER A 584 -29.25 5.27 25.58
CA SER A 584 -28.21 6.19 25.10
C SER A 584 -28.87 7.47 24.59
N PRO A 585 -28.96 8.53 25.40
CA PRO A 585 -29.73 9.71 25.03
C PRO A 585 -28.95 10.67 24.13
N LEU A 586 -29.69 11.50 23.38
CA LEU A 586 -29.19 12.71 22.76
C LEU A 586 -29.30 13.89 23.75
N LEU A 587 -28.20 14.53 24.10
CA LEU A 587 -28.18 15.69 24.98
C LEU A 587 -27.86 16.94 24.19
N VAL A 588 -28.85 17.79 23.94
CA VAL A 588 -28.70 19.05 23.22
C VAL A 588 -28.69 20.21 24.22
N SER A 589 -27.65 21.04 24.28
CA SER A 589 -27.66 22.18 25.22
C SER A 589 -28.47 23.37 24.71
N SER A 590 -28.73 23.42 23.41
CA SER A 590 -29.43 24.51 22.72
C SER A 590 -30.75 24.03 22.13
N GLU A 591 -31.05 24.42 20.89
CA GLU A 591 -32.27 24.06 20.19
C GLU A 591 -32.20 22.65 19.56
N LEU A 592 -33.22 21.84 19.77
CA LEU A 592 -33.49 20.62 19.02
C LEU A 592 -34.71 20.85 18.13
N ASN A 593 -34.55 20.77 16.81
CA ASN A 593 -35.65 20.84 15.84
C ASN A 593 -36.02 19.46 15.33
N ILE A 594 -37.26 19.04 15.60
CA ILE A 594 -37.82 17.75 15.18
C ILE A 594 -38.97 17.87 14.16
N GLU A 595 -39.27 19.08 13.66
CA GLU A 595 -40.44 19.34 12.81
C GLU A 595 -40.51 18.42 11.58
N ASN A 596 -39.37 18.01 11.04
CA ASN A 596 -39.26 17.11 9.89
C ASN A 596 -38.58 15.77 10.23
N ALA A 597 -38.46 15.42 11.51
CA ALA A 597 -37.78 14.20 11.93
C ALA A 597 -38.71 12.98 11.92
N THR A 598 -38.18 11.83 11.49
CA THR A 598 -38.76 10.52 11.79
C THR A 598 -38.08 9.94 13.04
N LEU A 599 -38.85 9.51 14.02
CA LEU A 599 -38.35 8.67 15.12
C LEU A 599 -38.45 7.20 14.70
N ASP A 600 -37.33 6.49 14.72
CA ASP A 600 -37.27 5.06 14.42
C ASP A 600 -36.93 4.26 15.68
N LEU A 601 -37.85 3.37 16.06
CA LEU A 601 -37.79 2.46 17.19
C LEU A 601 -37.83 0.99 16.73
N SER A 602 -37.59 0.70 15.44
CA SER A 602 -37.66 -0.67 14.92
C SER A 602 -36.73 -1.67 15.62
N ASP A 603 -35.62 -1.17 16.18
CA ASP A 603 -34.54 -1.99 16.73
C ASP A 603 -34.41 -1.84 18.26
N VAL A 604 -35.46 -1.39 18.96
CA VAL A 604 -35.43 -1.25 20.43
C VAL A 604 -36.20 -2.36 21.13
N SER A 605 -35.72 -2.74 22.31
CA SER A 605 -36.45 -3.60 23.25
C SER A 605 -36.82 -2.78 24.48
N LEU A 606 -38.12 -2.61 24.74
CA LEU A 606 -38.63 -1.79 25.83
C LEU A 606 -39.26 -2.66 26.93
N GLU A 607 -38.94 -2.35 28.18
CA GLU A 607 -39.62 -2.84 29.38
C GLU A 607 -40.59 -1.77 29.90
N ALA A 608 -41.44 -2.13 30.86
CA ALA A 608 -42.30 -1.16 31.52
C ALA A 608 -41.47 -0.06 32.19
N GLY A 609 -41.67 1.20 31.78
CA GLY A 609 -40.82 2.28 32.27
C GLY A 609 -40.96 3.60 31.54
N THR A 610 -39.99 4.48 31.76
CA THR A 610 -39.86 5.77 31.09
C THR A 610 -38.41 5.98 30.68
N TYR A 611 -38.18 6.15 29.39
CA TYR A 611 -36.89 6.28 28.75
C TYR A 611 -36.72 7.71 28.25
N THR A 612 -35.79 8.47 28.81
CA THR A 612 -35.45 9.80 28.26
C THR A 612 -34.52 9.61 27.07
N ILE A 613 -35.06 9.75 25.86
CA ILE A 613 -34.30 9.55 24.60
C ILE A 613 -33.60 10.83 24.14
N ALA A 614 -34.11 12.00 24.54
CA ALA A 614 -33.44 13.27 24.29
C ALA A 614 -33.70 14.28 25.41
N SER A 615 -32.74 15.18 25.63
CA SER A 615 -32.90 16.40 26.45
C SER A 615 -32.40 17.61 25.67
N PHE A 616 -33.03 18.77 25.84
CA PHE A 616 -32.75 19.98 25.05
C PHE A 616 -32.97 21.27 25.85
N GLY A 617 -32.39 22.38 25.37
CA GLY A 617 -32.67 23.72 25.88
C GLY A 617 -34.01 24.27 25.38
N THR A 618 -34.27 24.14 24.07
CA THR A 618 -35.55 24.48 23.44
C THR A 618 -35.93 23.44 22.38
N LEU A 619 -37.23 23.17 22.22
CA LEU A 619 -37.75 22.29 21.18
C LEU A 619 -38.41 23.12 20.07
N VAL A 620 -38.11 22.81 18.81
CA VAL A 620 -38.88 23.26 17.64
C VAL A 620 -39.60 22.05 17.06
N GLY A 621 -40.90 22.24 16.76
CA GLY A 621 -41.83 21.16 16.49
C GLY A 621 -42.64 20.75 17.74
N THR A 622 -43.82 20.17 17.53
CA THR A 622 -44.70 19.70 18.62
C THR A 622 -44.66 18.18 18.80
N SER A 623 -44.33 17.46 17.74
CA SER A 623 -44.16 16.01 17.70
C SER A 623 -43.19 15.66 16.56
N PHE A 624 -42.72 14.42 16.54
CA PHE A 624 -42.06 13.89 15.34
C PHE A 624 -43.04 13.91 14.15
N LEU A 625 -42.51 14.03 12.95
CA LEU A 625 -43.30 13.95 11.71
C LEU A 625 -43.87 12.55 11.52
N ASP A 626 -43.05 11.54 11.86
CA ASP A 626 -43.42 10.13 11.83
C ASP A 626 -42.75 9.37 12.98
N VAL A 627 -43.40 8.31 13.45
CA VAL A 627 -42.87 7.40 14.49
C VAL A 627 -43.04 5.98 13.97
N VAL A 628 -41.92 5.31 13.75
CA VAL A 628 -41.85 3.95 13.21
C VAL A 628 -41.42 2.98 14.31
N GLY A 629 -42.08 1.83 14.40
CA GLY A 629 -41.67 0.74 15.30
C GLY A 629 -41.94 1.00 16.79
N LEU A 630 -42.86 1.92 17.15
CA LEU A 630 -43.28 2.09 18.54
C LEU A 630 -44.08 0.85 19.01
N PRO A 631 -43.63 0.12 20.05
CA PRO A 631 -44.37 -1.04 20.54
C PRO A 631 -45.72 -0.65 21.18
N ASP A 632 -46.70 -1.55 21.08
CA ASP A 632 -48.02 -1.33 21.68
C ASP A 632 -47.93 -1.15 23.20
N GLY A 633 -48.70 -0.20 23.72
CA GLY A 633 -48.69 0.20 25.13
C GLY A 633 -47.63 1.24 25.50
N PHE A 634 -46.79 1.66 24.54
CA PHE A 634 -45.86 2.79 24.69
C PHE A 634 -46.32 4.04 23.96
N GLU A 635 -45.96 5.19 24.51
CA GLU A 635 -46.24 6.52 23.96
C GLU A 635 -44.98 7.37 23.94
N VAL A 636 -44.91 8.32 22.99
CA VAL A 636 -43.88 9.35 22.95
C VAL A 636 -44.35 10.57 23.73
N GLY A 637 -43.65 10.90 24.82
CA GLY A 637 -43.88 12.07 25.65
C GLY A 637 -42.98 13.25 25.25
N TYR A 638 -43.55 14.46 25.27
CA TYR A 638 -42.84 15.70 24.99
C TYR A 638 -42.97 16.66 26.19
N THR A 639 -41.85 17.10 26.74
CA THR A 639 -41.80 18.11 27.80
C THR A 639 -41.08 19.37 27.31
N ALA A 640 -41.00 20.40 28.17
CA ALA A 640 -40.28 21.63 27.85
C ALA A 640 -38.77 21.41 27.63
N SER A 641 -38.21 20.28 28.08
CA SER A 641 -36.76 20.02 28.04
C SER A 641 -36.36 18.58 27.73
N SER A 642 -37.32 17.68 27.46
CA SER A 642 -37.04 16.28 27.15
C SER A 642 -38.07 15.64 26.24
N ILE A 643 -37.64 14.60 25.53
CA ILE A 643 -38.51 13.63 24.85
C ILE A 643 -38.32 12.29 25.55
N THR A 644 -39.44 11.63 25.85
CA THR A 644 -39.46 10.33 26.53
C THR A 644 -40.23 9.29 25.75
N ILE A 645 -39.87 8.02 25.89
CA ILE A 645 -40.75 6.88 25.58
C ILE A 645 -41.24 6.33 26.91
N SER A 646 -42.55 6.25 27.10
CA SER A 646 -43.12 5.77 28.36
C SER A 646 -44.28 4.84 28.10
N GLY A 647 -44.38 3.80 28.91
CA GLY A 647 -45.43 2.81 28.78
C GLY A 647 -45.06 1.50 29.42
N ALA A 648 -45.93 0.52 29.22
CA ALA A 648 -45.67 -0.87 29.49
C ALA A 648 -46.10 -1.65 28.25
N PRO A 649 -45.50 -2.81 27.97
CA PRO A 649 -45.99 -3.69 26.92
C PRO A 649 -47.50 -3.90 27.11
N ALA A 650 -48.26 -3.84 26.03
CA ALA A 650 -49.68 -4.19 26.08
C ALA A 650 -49.84 -5.59 26.70
N ALA A 651 -50.79 -5.72 27.63
CA ALA A 651 -51.10 -7.01 28.26
C ALA A 651 -51.44 -8.03 27.17
N SER A 652 -50.84 -9.22 27.22
CA SER A 652 -51.16 -10.27 26.25
C SER A 652 -52.64 -10.64 26.33
N ALA A 653 -53.18 -11.27 25.29
CA ALA A 653 -54.57 -11.74 25.33
C ALA A 653 -54.82 -12.69 26.52
N TYR A 654 -53.82 -13.50 26.88
CA TYR A 654 -53.84 -14.34 28.08
C TYR A 654 -53.87 -13.51 29.36
N ASP A 655 -53.02 -12.48 29.49
CA ASP A 655 -53.01 -11.62 30.69
C ASP A 655 -54.34 -10.89 30.87
N GLN A 656 -54.95 -10.45 29.77
CA GLN A 656 -56.28 -9.84 29.79
C GLN A 656 -57.36 -10.84 30.22
N TRP A 657 -57.32 -12.08 29.71
CA TRP A 657 -58.22 -13.15 30.11
C TRP A 657 -58.03 -13.54 31.58
N ALA A 658 -56.79 -13.67 32.06
CA ALA A 658 -56.50 -13.99 33.45
C ALA A 658 -57.02 -12.89 34.39
N ALA A 659 -56.83 -11.62 34.03
CA ALA A 659 -57.35 -10.49 34.79
C ALA A 659 -58.89 -10.42 34.78
N LEU A 660 -59.55 -10.72 33.65
CA LEU A 660 -61.01 -10.78 33.57
C LEU A 660 -61.59 -11.90 34.45
N ASN A 661 -60.82 -12.96 34.66
CA ASN A 661 -61.15 -14.05 35.56
C ASN A 661 -60.64 -13.81 37.00
N GLU A 662 -60.19 -12.60 37.33
CA GLU A 662 -59.74 -12.24 38.68
C GLU A 662 -58.63 -13.16 39.24
N LEU A 663 -57.80 -13.74 38.35
CA LEU A 663 -56.66 -14.56 38.73
C LEU A 663 -55.50 -13.65 39.17
N GLU A 664 -54.92 -13.93 40.35
CA GLU A 664 -53.81 -13.15 40.91
C GLU A 664 -52.66 -14.05 41.37
N GLY A 665 -51.42 -13.53 41.31
CA GLY A 665 -50.24 -14.25 41.83
C GLY A 665 -49.96 -15.57 41.09
N ASP A 666 -49.62 -16.62 41.84
CA ASP A 666 -49.30 -17.94 41.26
C ASP A 666 -50.51 -18.58 40.55
N ASP A 667 -51.74 -18.18 40.91
CA ASP A 667 -52.98 -18.66 40.31
C ASP A 667 -53.20 -18.09 38.89
N ALA A 668 -52.45 -17.07 38.48
CA ALA A 668 -52.50 -16.52 37.12
C ALA A 668 -51.52 -17.19 36.15
N LEU A 669 -50.64 -18.08 36.62
CA LEU A 669 -49.67 -18.77 35.75
C LEU A 669 -50.39 -19.69 34.75
N SER A 670 -49.90 -19.78 33.52
CA SER A 670 -50.50 -20.63 32.46
C SER A 670 -50.53 -22.12 32.83
N GLY A 671 -49.63 -22.57 33.69
CA GLY A 671 -49.60 -23.93 34.23
C GLY A 671 -50.40 -24.14 35.53
N ALA A 672 -51.00 -23.10 36.11
CA ALA A 672 -51.80 -23.22 37.32
C ALA A 672 -53.21 -23.78 37.01
N ASP A 673 -53.81 -24.41 38.00
CA ASP A 673 -55.16 -25.00 37.99
C ASP A 673 -55.86 -24.60 39.29
N PRO A 674 -56.35 -23.34 39.39
CA PRO A 674 -56.84 -22.76 40.64
C PRO A 674 -58.13 -23.39 41.18
N ASP A 675 -58.96 -23.97 40.30
CA ASP A 675 -60.21 -24.63 40.67
C ASP A 675 -60.11 -26.17 40.80
N GLU A 676 -58.90 -26.70 40.64
CA GLU A 676 -58.50 -28.10 40.85
C GLU A 676 -59.28 -29.10 39.99
N ASP A 677 -59.66 -28.70 38.77
CA ASP A 677 -60.44 -29.55 37.85
C ASP A 677 -59.57 -30.37 36.89
N GLY A 678 -58.26 -30.11 36.89
CA GLY A 678 -57.25 -30.79 36.09
C GLY A 678 -56.93 -30.09 34.76
N ILE A 679 -57.49 -28.91 34.50
CA ILE A 679 -57.26 -28.13 33.28
C ILE A 679 -56.44 -26.88 33.63
N PRO A 680 -55.18 -26.77 33.16
CA PRO A 680 -54.38 -25.59 33.43
C PRO A 680 -54.93 -24.35 32.71
N ASN A 681 -54.74 -23.17 33.30
CA ASN A 681 -55.15 -21.86 32.77
C ASN A 681 -54.79 -21.64 31.29
N GLY A 682 -53.62 -22.11 30.83
CA GLY A 682 -53.20 -21.98 29.44
C GLY A 682 -54.10 -22.79 28.49
N VAL A 683 -54.54 -23.98 28.91
CA VAL A 683 -55.49 -24.80 28.15
C VAL A 683 -56.89 -24.21 28.25
N GLU A 684 -57.31 -23.76 29.43
CA GLU A 684 -58.55 -23.01 29.67
C GLU A 684 -58.67 -21.81 28.72
N PHE A 685 -57.62 -20.98 28.61
CA PHE A 685 -57.61 -19.84 27.70
C PHE A 685 -57.78 -20.25 26.24
N ILE A 686 -57.10 -21.34 25.82
CA ILE A 686 -57.21 -21.86 24.46
C ILE A 686 -58.64 -22.33 24.17
N VAL A 687 -59.27 -23.11 25.06
CA VAL A 687 -60.58 -23.72 24.81
C VAL A 687 -61.77 -22.88 25.26
N GLY A 688 -61.51 -21.70 25.83
CA GLY A 688 -62.54 -20.80 26.37
C GLY A 688 -63.13 -21.27 27.69
N GLY A 689 -62.36 -21.96 28.53
CA GLY A 689 -62.70 -22.40 29.89
C GLY A 689 -62.86 -21.25 30.89
N ASN A 690 -63.35 -21.58 32.10
CA ASN A 690 -63.46 -20.69 33.24
C ASN A 690 -62.60 -21.21 34.43
N PRO A 691 -61.47 -20.56 34.74
CA PRO A 691 -60.45 -21.08 35.67
C PRO A 691 -60.86 -20.97 37.15
N ASN A 692 -62.12 -20.57 37.41
CA ASN A 692 -62.70 -20.41 38.74
C ASN A 692 -63.86 -21.37 39.01
N SER A 693 -64.16 -22.28 38.09
CA SER A 693 -65.36 -23.10 38.17
C SER A 693 -65.19 -24.45 37.50
N ALA A 694 -64.93 -25.48 38.31
CA ALA A 694 -64.94 -26.89 37.90
C ALA A 694 -66.20 -27.26 37.08
N GLY A 695 -66.07 -27.24 35.75
CA GLY A 695 -67.21 -27.25 34.84
C GLY A 695 -66.87 -27.29 33.34
N ASP A 696 -65.60 -27.18 32.97
CA ASP A 696 -65.18 -27.06 31.56
C ASP A 696 -64.87 -28.39 30.87
N ALA A 697 -65.18 -29.51 31.51
CA ALA A 697 -65.05 -30.86 30.92
C ALA A 697 -65.78 -31.02 29.56
N SER A 698 -66.79 -30.21 29.27
CA SER A 698 -67.49 -30.21 27.97
C SER A 698 -66.76 -29.46 26.84
N LYS A 699 -65.75 -28.64 27.19
CA LYS A 699 -64.91 -27.86 26.25
C LYS A 699 -63.57 -28.54 25.96
N LEU A 700 -63.24 -29.61 26.69
CA LEU A 700 -62.02 -30.38 26.49
C LEU A 700 -61.92 -30.96 25.07
N PRO A 701 -60.70 -31.11 24.56
CA PRO A 701 -60.47 -31.75 23.27
C PRO A 701 -61.13 -33.14 23.16
N GLY A 702 -61.84 -33.35 22.05
CA GLY A 702 -62.38 -34.64 21.65
C GLY A 702 -61.37 -35.44 20.83
N GLY A 703 -61.50 -36.77 20.87
CA GLY A 703 -60.66 -37.67 20.09
C GLY A 703 -61.50 -38.76 19.42
N GLU A 704 -61.34 -38.93 18.11
CA GLU A 704 -61.98 -40.02 17.38
C GLU A 704 -61.05 -40.65 16.34
N VAL A 705 -61.49 -41.76 15.76
CA VAL A 705 -60.73 -42.53 14.78
C VAL A 705 -61.39 -42.37 13.42
N GLU A 706 -60.69 -41.74 12.48
CA GLU A 706 -61.15 -41.56 11.11
C GLU A 706 -60.02 -41.98 10.16
N ASP A 707 -60.34 -42.84 9.17
CA ASP A 707 -59.42 -43.26 8.10
C ASP A 707 -58.01 -43.70 8.55
N GLY A 708 -57.91 -44.34 9.71
CA GLY A 708 -56.64 -44.85 10.27
C GLY A 708 -55.79 -43.80 10.98
N LYS A 709 -56.33 -42.60 11.23
CA LYS A 709 -55.73 -41.54 12.03
C LYS A 709 -56.54 -41.31 13.31
N PHE A 710 -55.87 -40.90 14.37
CA PHE A 710 -56.52 -40.34 15.55
C PHE A 710 -56.72 -38.84 15.32
N VAL A 711 -57.96 -38.41 15.24
CA VAL A 711 -58.34 -37.02 15.00
C VAL A 711 -58.61 -36.36 16.35
N PHE A 712 -57.68 -35.52 16.77
CA PHE A 712 -57.77 -34.71 17.98
C PHE A 712 -58.40 -33.37 17.65
N THR A 713 -59.62 -33.15 18.15
CA THR A 713 -60.44 -31.99 17.79
C THR A 713 -60.66 -31.12 19.01
N TYR A 714 -60.37 -29.83 18.91
CA TYR A 714 -60.63 -28.88 19.99
C TYR A 714 -61.10 -27.54 19.44
N ARG A 715 -61.72 -26.75 20.33
CA ARG A 715 -62.06 -25.36 20.05
C ARG A 715 -60.90 -24.49 20.48
N ARG A 716 -60.50 -23.56 19.61
CA ARG A 716 -59.49 -22.55 19.93
C ARG A 716 -60.14 -21.18 19.86
N MET A 717 -60.18 -20.45 20.97
CA MET A 717 -60.64 -19.06 20.98
C MET A 717 -59.78 -18.21 20.04
N ASP A 718 -60.39 -17.28 19.30
CA ASP A 718 -59.67 -16.42 18.36
C ASP A 718 -58.57 -15.62 19.08
N GLU A 719 -58.85 -15.16 20.30
CA GLU A 719 -57.90 -14.44 21.14
C GLU A 719 -56.70 -15.29 21.59
N ALA A 720 -56.85 -16.62 21.57
CA ALA A 720 -55.78 -17.55 21.90
C ALA A 720 -54.93 -17.94 20.69
N ALA A 721 -55.24 -17.47 19.47
CA ALA A 721 -54.52 -17.88 18.26
C ALA A 721 -53.01 -17.60 18.29
N GLU A 722 -52.61 -16.48 18.91
CA GLU A 722 -51.19 -16.09 19.08
C GLU A 722 -50.59 -16.55 20.42
N PHE A 723 -51.38 -17.18 21.30
CA PHE A 723 -50.87 -17.74 22.54
C PHE A 723 -50.05 -19.00 22.26
N PRO A 724 -48.86 -19.15 22.88
CA PRO A 724 -48.05 -20.35 22.76
C PRO A 724 -48.87 -21.62 23.05
N GLN A 725 -49.11 -22.41 22.01
CA GLN A 725 -49.88 -23.64 22.08
C GLN A 725 -49.35 -24.68 21.08
N GLU A 726 -49.42 -25.94 21.47
CA GLU A 726 -49.11 -27.04 20.57
C GLU A 726 -49.94 -28.28 20.90
N VAL A 727 -50.26 -29.05 19.86
CA VAL A 727 -50.72 -30.42 20.03
C VAL A 727 -49.50 -31.32 19.95
N GLN A 728 -49.31 -32.15 20.97
CA GLN A 728 -48.23 -33.12 21.00
C GLN A 728 -48.80 -34.53 20.94
N TYR A 729 -48.03 -35.45 20.36
CA TYR A 729 -48.38 -36.86 20.32
C TYR A 729 -47.20 -37.77 20.67
N GLY A 730 -47.50 -38.97 21.17
CA GLY A 730 -46.47 -39.89 21.65
C GLY A 730 -46.92 -41.35 21.73
N PRO A 731 -45.97 -42.30 21.79
CA PRO A 731 -46.27 -43.72 22.04
C PRO A 731 -46.60 -43.99 23.52
N ASP A 732 -46.22 -43.09 24.42
CA ASP A 732 -46.48 -43.15 25.86
C ASP A 732 -46.72 -41.73 26.43
N LEU A 733 -46.76 -41.60 27.77
CA LEU A 733 -46.97 -40.31 28.45
C LEU A 733 -45.66 -39.60 28.82
N ILE A 734 -44.52 -40.05 28.25
CA ILE A 734 -43.18 -39.55 28.55
C ILE A 734 -42.58 -38.89 27.30
N GLU A 735 -42.58 -39.57 26.17
CA GLU A 735 -42.04 -39.09 24.90
C GLU A 735 -43.12 -38.37 24.09
N TRP A 736 -42.91 -37.07 23.85
CA TRP A 736 -43.85 -36.21 23.13
C TRP A 736 -43.17 -35.58 21.90
N LEU A 737 -43.88 -35.59 20.77
CA LEU A 737 -43.50 -34.90 19.53
C LEU A 737 -44.55 -33.85 19.22
N THR A 738 -44.13 -32.66 18.83
CA THR A 738 -45.03 -31.60 18.34
C THR A 738 -45.69 -32.03 17.02
N ALA A 739 -46.99 -31.85 16.92
CA ALA A 739 -47.75 -32.08 15.70
C ALA A 739 -47.53 -30.91 14.73
N GLU A 740 -46.87 -31.17 13.61
CA GLU A 740 -46.63 -30.20 12.55
C GLU A 740 -47.36 -30.64 11.27
N ASP A 741 -48.08 -29.72 10.62
CA ASP A 741 -48.87 -30.04 9.42
C ASP A 741 -47.99 -30.56 8.28
N GLY A 742 -48.36 -31.69 7.69
CA GLY A 742 -47.63 -32.35 6.62
C GLY A 742 -46.41 -33.17 7.05
N VAL A 743 -46.06 -33.19 8.34
CA VAL A 743 -44.91 -33.93 8.89
C VAL A 743 -45.37 -35.27 9.46
N ASP A 744 -44.66 -36.35 9.14
CA ASP A 744 -44.95 -37.72 9.62
C ASP A 744 -46.41 -38.17 9.43
N GLY A 745 -47.08 -37.62 8.42
CA GLY A 745 -48.48 -37.90 8.07
C GLY A 745 -49.52 -37.18 8.94
N VAL A 746 -49.09 -36.26 9.81
CA VAL A 746 -49.96 -35.33 10.54
C VAL A 746 -50.64 -34.38 9.55
N GLU A 747 -51.93 -34.16 9.75
CA GLU A 747 -52.71 -33.16 9.02
C GLU A 747 -53.40 -32.26 10.05
N ILE A 748 -53.26 -30.93 9.90
CA ILE A 748 -53.91 -29.94 10.76
C ILE A 748 -54.90 -29.14 9.91
N GLU A 749 -56.18 -29.29 10.23
CA GLU A 749 -57.25 -28.51 9.62
C GLU A 749 -57.79 -27.50 10.63
N VAL A 750 -57.85 -26.23 10.23
CA VAL A 750 -58.50 -25.17 11.01
C VAL A 750 -59.69 -24.68 10.20
N SER A 751 -60.89 -24.72 10.79
CA SER A 751 -62.11 -24.26 10.13
C SER A 751 -62.89 -23.26 10.98
N GLU A 752 -63.27 -22.15 10.35
CA GLU A 752 -64.14 -21.12 10.91
C GLU A 752 -65.61 -21.55 10.79
N ASP A 753 -66.33 -21.65 11.91
CA ASP A 753 -67.76 -22.00 11.93
C ASP A 753 -68.65 -21.06 12.76
N ALA A 754 -68.14 -19.88 13.14
CA ALA A 754 -68.85 -18.82 13.85
C ALA A 754 -69.42 -19.20 15.23
N PHE A 755 -68.88 -20.24 15.88
CA PHE A 755 -69.22 -20.62 17.25
C PHE A 755 -68.45 -19.76 18.26
N GLU A 756 -69.14 -18.88 18.98
CA GLU A 756 -68.63 -18.08 20.12
C GLU A 756 -67.28 -17.34 19.93
N GLY A 757 -66.83 -17.14 18.67
CA GLY A 757 -65.55 -16.47 18.37
C GLY A 757 -64.33 -17.39 18.49
N GLY A 758 -64.43 -18.65 18.05
CA GLY A 758 -63.30 -19.56 18.01
C GLY A 758 -63.30 -20.55 16.85
N ASP A 759 -62.10 -20.93 16.43
CA ASP A 759 -61.80 -21.93 15.42
C ASP A 759 -62.13 -23.37 15.89
N LEU A 760 -62.56 -24.23 14.95
CA LEU A 760 -62.48 -25.68 15.13
C LEU A 760 -61.13 -26.18 14.59
N VAL A 761 -60.27 -26.67 15.47
CA VAL A 761 -58.96 -27.24 15.10
C VAL A 761 -59.04 -28.76 15.13
N ARG A 762 -58.71 -29.41 14.03
CA ARG A 762 -58.60 -30.88 13.90
C ARG A 762 -57.16 -31.26 13.60
N VAL A 763 -56.51 -31.93 14.53
CA VAL A 763 -55.15 -32.49 14.37
C VAL A 763 -55.25 -33.99 14.18
N SER A 764 -55.03 -34.44 12.94
CA SER A 764 -55.13 -35.84 12.54
C SER A 764 -53.75 -36.49 12.55
N VAL A 765 -53.51 -37.34 13.55
CA VAL A 765 -52.22 -38.01 13.75
C VAL A 765 -52.30 -39.48 13.30
N PRO A 766 -51.36 -39.99 12.47
CA PRO A 766 -51.39 -41.39 12.05
C PRO A 766 -51.32 -42.37 13.21
N MET A 767 -52.16 -43.40 13.17
CA MET A 767 -52.05 -44.49 14.13
C MET A 767 -50.93 -45.44 13.77
N VAL A 768 -50.26 -45.93 14.82
CA VAL A 768 -49.23 -46.95 14.74
C VAL A 768 -49.70 -48.22 15.47
N ALA A 769 -48.96 -49.31 15.34
CA ALA A 769 -49.23 -50.54 16.08
C ALA A 769 -48.91 -50.33 17.58
N GLY A 770 -49.90 -49.90 18.37
CA GLY A 770 -49.75 -49.61 19.80
C GLY A 770 -50.69 -48.48 20.25
N PRO A 771 -50.71 -48.13 21.55
CA PRO A 771 -51.40 -46.94 22.03
C PRO A 771 -50.74 -45.68 21.44
N ARG A 772 -51.56 -44.67 21.14
CA ARG A 772 -51.13 -43.33 20.73
C ARG A 772 -51.77 -42.34 21.69
N PHE A 773 -50.96 -41.50 22.31
CA PHE A 773 -51.42 -40.44 23.19
C PHE A 773 -51.30 -39.11 22.45
N VAL A 774 -52.27 -38.23 22.66
CA VAL A 774 -52.30 -36.88 22.10
C VAL A 774 -52.75 -35.92 23.20
N ARG A 775 -52.11 -34.75 23.32
CA ARG A 775 -52.47 -33.72 24.29
C ARG A 775 -52.37 -32.33 23.67
N LEU A 776 -53.16 -31.40 24.19
CA LEU A 776 -53.00 -29.97 23.97
C LEU A 776 -52.16 -29.39 25.12
N GLN A 777 -51.15 -28.59 24.80
CA GLN A 777 -50.35 -27.87 25.78
C GLN A 777 -50.44 -26.37 25.47
N GLY A 778 -50.65 -25.55 26.49
CA GLY A 778 -50.68 -24.09 26.39
C GLY A 778 -49.73 -23.44 27.42
N GLY A 779 -48.94 -22.47 26.99
CA GLY A 779 -47.97 -21.75 27.82
C GLY A 779 -46.52 -21.78 27.28
N GLU A 780 -45.57 -21.20 28.02
CA GLU A 780 -44.15 -21.22 27.64
C GLU A 780 -43.58 -22.65 27.63
N PHE A 781 -42.87 -22.99 26.57
CA PHE A 781 -42.38 -24.34 26.26
C PHE A 781 -40.91 -24.57 26.65
#